data_AF-A0A0M0JHU4-F1
#
_entry.id   AF-A0A0M0JHU4-F1
#
_cell.length_a   1.000
_cell.length_b   1.000
_cell.length_c   1.000
_cell.angle_alpha   90.00
_cell.angle_beta   90.00
_cell.angle_gamma   90.00
#
_symmetry.space_group_name_H-M   'P 1'
#
loop_
_entity.id
_entity.type
_entity.pdbx_description
1 polymer ?
#
loop_
_entity_poly.entity_id
_entity_poly.type
_entity_poly.pdbx_seq_one_letter_code
_entity_poly.pdbx_strand_id
1 'polypeptide(L)'
;MLLSVVLAQSTSPYYAAVGELVRMFEPSGPSSTSRTGCPHDQSGLVSWHNAATWASGVPPSAGAHVTLPQGQKVLLSRDVGYTLGLVTIPATSELIIGENSSHGVALNMAGMQVDGALRAGAQTCRLTTRVTITLFGARPPTKEVRDALPPTFKGIVVSSTGSLDLHGQRFYRTWTRLAAPVSPGDTTVYLQRAVNWEPGQQVLLTTTALKDARDYHRNEVLVLSRLLSPPAGVGAALQLTSAARYAHGANGAWQGEVALLSRRIVVQGSAADSEPTDTTPIACTTSRWALGSNSVPCANSFLTGFGGHVLVMGQGRVSGVEFFRMGQTNQMARYPMHFHFVGNAGTGGTRASMRDSSVHRSFYRCVSVHGTNNALISENVAYDAIGHCFYLEDGIEQDNTFEYNLASFVHPIGMPAAISTSGQFCEDIVQSDTLTLPADSAAAGFYITNGHNTIVGNAASGGWAGFALPQLDSPIMSHRSSSMKPSRYPLLRFEGNSAHSSGFWWASAGMIYFGGKLWHTDVNTTAPPPNTTAPPPLRYNPCRQNPARVTCAAELESWGGCPAGYEAATRITETKVFLGAFTGVSHWGSAPEIVGYEAHDVGLSASILGYGFLNRVLVRCRTGAALQVPCEVSGCNVDTTLASMGGTGFIWYDTAQAHIFTNATFRRCGVRASGSGGTEVGCGTGSSGCSARSSVWAFLTHSDQFAPQFMQATKGIRYENTGLRFRMTNFVADNGGHLHNGMSSSVSGRLQNWYDADGTAAGLRGPLLLGSAPLDGGKWWHLDDACVMEPLSRLWQCGVRGTRTVGSVLLQWYEEQARSLGRLVCGNGQIGMACTPVGYVKHWGSRYATGAGKALPLTRNGLVTGVTGGYGWHVAFTSGTPRVLNLTQIQVPHTTKLLISIAYPASVDTINVTAMAPSWCYPWQSAQRRCTTAYTRVASIAE
;
A
#
# COMPACT_ATOMS: atom_id res chain seq x y z
N MET A 1 -44.19 -11.48 13.03
CA MET A 1 -43.48 -12.68 12.53
C MET A 1 -42.10 -12.26 12.06
N LEU A 2 -41.09 -12.44 12.93
CA LEU A 2 -39.67 -12.18 12.66
C LEU A 2 -39.06 -13.50 12.19
N LEU A 3 -38.75 -13.62 10.89
CA LEU A 3 -37.97 -14.74 10.39
C LEU A 3 -36.49 -14.42 10.60
N SER A 4 -35.93 -14.92 11.70
CA SER A 4 -34.49 -14.98 11.93
C SER A 4 -33.90 -15.98 10.92
N VAL A 5 -33.24 -15.47 9.87
CA VAL A 5 -32.36 -16.29 9.04
C VAL A 5 -31.12 -16.56 9.88
N VAL A 6 -31.13 -17.68 10.59
CA VAL A 6 -29.90 -18.30 11.10
C VAL A 6 -29.17 -18.81 9.86
N LEU A 7 -28.11 -18.10 9.46
CA LEU A 7 -27.12 -18.66 8.55
C LEU A 7 -26.54 -19.90 9.22
N ALA A 8 -26.98 -21.07 8.77
CA ALA A 8 -26.36 -22.34 9.13
C ALA A 8 -24.87 -22.22 8.82
N GLN A 9 -24.03 -22.29 9.85
CA GLN A 9 -22.60 -22.50 9.66
C GLN A 9 -22.46 -23.81 8.89
N SER A 10 -21.96 -23.71 7.66
CA SER A 10 -21.57 -24.87 6.87
C SER A 10 -20.71 -25.80 7.73
N THR A 11 -21.17 -27.03 7.93
CA THR A 11 -20.41 -28.12 8.56
C THR A 11 -19.33 -28.69 7.62
N SER A 12 -19.15 -28.12 6.43
CA SER A 12 -18.06 -28.47 5.53
C SER A 12 -16.72 -28.07 6.14
N PRO A 13 -15.71 -28.95 6.17
CA PRO A 13 -14.35 -28.59 6.56
C PRO A 13 -13.64 -27.69 5.52
N TYR A 14 -14.31 -27.38 4.40
CA TYR A 14 -13.77 -26.61 3.28
C TYR A 14 -14.38 -25.21 3.18
N TYR A 15 -13.53 -24.22 2.91
CA TYR A 15 -13.88 -22.81 2.77
C TYR A 15 -14.03 -22.43 1.29
N ALA A 16 -15.23 -22.02 0.87
CA ALA A 16 -15.51 -21.64 -0.52
C ALA A 16 -15.54 -20.13 -0.79
N ALA A 17 -15.66 -19.31 0.28
CA ALA A 17 -15.77 -17.86 0.19
C ALA A 17 -14.41 -17.18 0.45
N VAL A 18 -14.09 -16.18 -0.36
CA VAL A 18 -12.83 -15.42 -0.28
C VAL A 18 -12.95 -14.21 0.66
N GLY A 19 -14.16 -13.73 0.92
CA GLY A 19 -14.44 -12.58 1.78
C GLY A 19 -15.83 -12.70 2.37
N GLU A 20 -16.08 -12.01 3.48
CA GLU A 20 -17.38 -11.95 4.16
C GLU A 20 -18.17 -10.70 3.74
N LEU A 21 -17.46 -9.59 3.60
CA LEU A 21 -17.95 -8.26 3.28
C LEU A 21 -17.39 -7.75 1.94
N VAL A 22 -16.14 -8.10 1.60
CA VAL A 22 -15.51 -7.65 0.34
C VAL A 22 -15.77 -8.59 -0.83
N ARG A 23 -15.97 -8.01 -2.00
CA ARG A 23 -16.05 -8.75 -3.26
C ARG A 23 -14.64 -8.92 -3.84
N MET A 24 -14.17 -10.16 -3.86
CA MET A 24 -12.93 -10.52 -4.58
C MET A 24 -13.28 -10.91 -6.02
N PHE A 25 -12.58 -10.34 -6.99
CA PHE A 25 -12.80 -10.58 -8.41
C PHE A 25 -11.96 -11.76 -8.89
N GLU A 26 -12.45 -12.42 -9.94
CA GLU A 26 -11.75 -13.52 -10.58
C GLU A 26 -11.79 -13.32 -12.10
N PRO A 27 -10.74 -13.72 -12.84
CA PRO A 27 -10.74 -13.59 -14.30
C PRO A 27 -11.83 -14.46 -14.93
N SER A 28 -12.34 -14.06 -16.10
CA SER A 28 -13.33 -14.85 -16.83
C SER A 28 -12.78 -16.23 -17.22
N GLY A 29 -13.65 -17.24 -17.23
CA GLY A 29 -13.33 -18.58 -17.74
C GLY A 29 -12.82 -18.54 -19.18
N PRO A 30 -11.96 -19.49 -19.60
CA PRO A 30 -11.60 -19.61 -21.00
C PRO A 30 -12.84 -19.98 -21.84
N SER A 31 -13.05 -19.28 -22.95
CA SER A 31 -13.99 -19.72 -23.99
C SER A 31 -13.36 -20.88 -24.78
N SER A 32 -14.12 -21.94 -25.06
CA SER A 32 -13.65 -23.03 -25.92
C SER A 32 -13.52 -22.54 -27.37
N THR A 33 -12.32 -22.18 -27.79
CA THR A 33 -12.04 -21.83 -29.19
C THR A 33 -11.11 -22.87 -29.79
N SER A 34 -11.51 -23.43 -30.93
CA SER A 34 -10.62 -24.23 -31.78
C SER A 34 -9.37 -23.43 -32.14
N ARG A 35 -8.19 -24.07 -32.14
CA ARG A 35 -6.95 -23.43 -32.60
C ARG A 35 -7.09 -23.10 -34.08
N THR A 36 -6.88 -21.85 -34.46
CA THR A 36 -6.94 -21.38 -35.86
C THR A 36 -5.85 -20.36 -36.15
N GLY A 37 -5.38 -20.32 -37.40
CA GLY A 37 -4.39 -19.33 -37.85
C GLY A 37 -3.03 -19.47 -37.17
N CYS A 38 -2.55 -20.70 -37.00
CA CYS A 38 -1.26 -20.97 -36.40
C CYS A 38 -0.11 -20.45 -37.28
N PRO A 39 0.80 -19.60 -36.76
CA PRO A 39 1.88 -19.03 -37.57
C PRO A 39 2.83 -20.06 -38.19
N HIS A 40 2.95 -21.24 -37.57
CA HIS A 40 3.78 -22.35 -38.06
C HIS A 40 3.13 -23.19 -39.17
N ASP A 41 1.83 -22.99 -39.43
CA ASP A 41 1.09 -23.70 -40.49
C ASP A 41 0.89 -22.85 -41.75
N GLN A 42 1.36 -21.60 -41.74
CA GLN A 42 1.19 -20.72 -42.90
C GLN A 42 2.02 -21.21 -44.10
N SER A 43 1.57 -20.89 -45.31
CA SER A 43 2.32 -21.18 -46.53
C SER A 43 3.58 -20.31 -46.67
N GLY A 44 4.60 -20.81 -47.36
CA GLY A 44 5.80 -20.04 -47.70
C GLY A 44 6.87 -19.98 -46.59
N LEU A 45 6.78 -20.86 -45.59
CA LEU A 45 7.82 -21.00 -44.56
C LEU A 45 9.05 -21.72 -45.10
N VAL A 46 10.23 -21.24 -44.74
CA VAL A 46 11.51 -21.92 -44.99
C VAL A 46 12.04 -22.49 -43.68
N SER A 47 12.56 -23.72 -43.69
CA SER A 47 13.01 -24.38 -42.46
C SER A 47 14.37 -23.86 -42.00
N TRP A 48 14.52 -23.51 -40.71
CA TRP A 48 15.81 -23.21 -40.08
C TRP A 48 16.84 -24.30 -40.34
N HIS A 49 16.40 -25.55 -40.39
CA HIS A 49 17.24 -26.73 -40.50
C HIS A 49 17.61 -27.10 -41.94
N ASN A 50 17.05 -26.40 -42.93
CA ASN A 50 17.38 -26.63 -44.34
C ASN A 50 18.57 -25.77 -44.74
N ALA A 51 19.61 -26.41 -45.29
CA ALA A 51 20.77 -25.76 -45.89
C ALA A 51 20.40 -24.66 -46.90
N ALA A 52 19.36 -24.87 -47.71
CA ALA A 52 18.91 -23.92 -48.72
C ALA A 52 18.32 -22.61 -48.16
N THR A 53 17.97 -22.57 -46.87
CA THR A 53 17.54 -21.34 -46.19
C THR A 53 18.68 -20.34 -46.03
N TRP A 54 19.92 -20.82 -45.98
CA TRP A 54 21.09 -20.02 -45.61
C TRP A 54 21.97 -19.76 -46.82
N ALA A 55 22.43 -18.51 -46.99
CA ALA A 55 23.29 -18.11 -48.11
C ALA A 55 24.63 -18.88 -48.16
N SER A 56 25.11 -19.36 -47.01
CA SER A 56 26.28 -20.23 -46.89
C SER A 56 26.05 -21.66 -47.39
N GLY A 57 24.81 -22.04 -47.71
CA GLY A 57 24.44 -23.42 -48.06
C GLY A 57 24.48 -24.40 -46.88
N VAL A 58 24.61 -23.93 -45.64
CA VAL A 58 24.59 -24.75 -44.42
C VAL A 58 23.93 -24.00 -43.26
N PRO A 59 23.20 -24.68 -42.35
CA PRO A 59 22.68 -24.05 -41.13
C PRO A 59 23.78 -23.43 -40.26
N PRO A 60 23.47 -22.39 -39.46
CA PRO A 60 24.45 -21.71 -38.61
C PRO A 60 25.12 -22.65 -37.61
N SER A 61 26.41 -22.51 -37.37
CA SER A 61 27.16 -23.34 -36.42
C SER A 61 27.15 -22.79 -34.98
N ALA A 62 27.66 -23.58 -34.04
CA ALA A 62 27.81 -23.16 -32.64
C ALA A 62 28.64 -21.86 -32.53
N GLY A 63 28.18 -20.93 -31.68
CA GLY A 63 28.80 -19.62 -31.45
C GLY A 63 28.59 -18.59 -32.57
N ALA A 64 28.05 -18.99 -33.73
CA ALA A 64 27.87 -18.07 -34.85
C ALA A 64 26.82 -16.99 -34.54
N HIS A 65 27.11 -15.75 -34.95
CA HIS A 65 26.09 -14.71 -35.07
C HIS A 65 25.20 -15.03 -36.29
N VAL A 66 23.89 -15.02 -36.10
CA VAL A 66 22.91 -15.43 -37.11
C VAL A 66 22.09 -14.22 -37.53
N THR A 67 22.04 -13.90 -38.81
CA THR A 67 21.06 -12.97 -39.37
C THR A 67 20.11 -13.75 -40.26
N LEU A 68 18.80 -13.64 -40.01
CA LEU A 68 17.81 -14.29 -40.86
C LEU A 68 17.87 -13.71 -42.28
N PRO A 69 17.62 -14.51 -43.34
CA PRO A 69 17.57 -13.99 -44.70
C PRO A 69 16.44 -12.96 -44.85
N GLN A 70 16.72 -11.87 -45.56
CA GLN A 70 15.75 -10.80 -45.83
C GLN A 70 14.49 -11.35 -46.53
N GLY A 71 13.32 -10.89 -46.10
CA GLY A 71 12.03 -11.26 -46.69
C GLY A 71 11.55 -12.68 -46.37
N GLN A 72 12.31 -13.46 -45.60
CA GLN A 72 11.99 -14.86 -45.32
C GLN A 72 11.27 -15.04 -43.98
N LYS A 73 10.38 -16.03 -43.95
CA LYS A 73 9.71 -16.52 -42.74
C LYS A 73 10.33 -17.86 -42.34
N VAL A 74 11.23 -17.83 -41.37
CA VAL A 74 12.05 -18.98 -40.98
C VAL A 74 11.36 -19.77 -39.87
N LEU A 75 11.07 -21.04 -40.12
CA LEU A 75 10.44 -21.96 -39.17
C LEU A 75 11.50 -22.75 -38.38
N LEU A 76 11.46 -22.63 -37.05
CA LEU A 76 12.19 -23.46 -36.11
C LEU A 76 11.25 -24.52 -35.51
N SER A 77 11.34 -25.76 -35.98
CA SER A 77 10.45 -26.88 -35.60
C SER A 77 11.12 -27.97 -34.75
N ARG A 78 12.39 -27.81 -34.40
CA ARG A 78 13.14 -28.72 -33.50
C ARG A 78 14.34 -27.98 -32.93
N ASP A 79 14.91 -28.56 -31.88
CA ASP A 79 16.08 -28.05 -31.17
C ASP A 79 17.22 -27.69 -32.12
N VAL A 80 17.85 -26.53 -31.87
CA VAL A 80 19.09 -26.13 -32.55
C VAL A 80 20.25 -27.04 -32.09
N GLY A 81 20.25 -27.49 -30.83
CA GLY A 81 21.22 -28.45 -30.29
C GLY A 81 22.56 -27.85 -29.84
N TYR A 82 22.80 -26.56 -30.05
CA TYR A 82 23.99 -25.82 -29.61
C TYR A 82 23.65 -24.36 -29.32
N THR A 83 24.58 -23.65 -28.69
CA THR A 83 24.43 -22.22 -28.34
C THR A 83 24.90 -21.34 -29.50
N LEU A 84 24.05 -20.42 -29.93
CA LEU A 84 24.35 -19.39 -30.94
C LEU A 84 24.94 -18.13 -30.31
N GLY A 85 25.54 -17.27 -31.14
CA GLY A 85 25.89 -15.90 -30.76
C GLY A 85 24.65 -15.00 -30.71
N LEU A 86 24.74 -13.82 -31.33
CA LEU A 86 23.59 -12.92 -31.52
C LEU A 86 22.69 -13.42 -32.65
N VAL A 87 21.38 -13.51 -32.42
CA VAL A 87 20.38 -13.78 -33.46
C VAL A 87 19.70 -12.46 -33.87
N THR A 88 19.76 -12.11 -35.14
CA THR A 88 19.14 -10.90 -35.70
C THR A 88 18.01 -11.29 -36.64
N ILE A 89 16.81 -10.76 -36.38
CA ILE A 89 15.63 -10.89 -37.24
C ILE A 89 15.43 -9.54 -37.95
N PRO A 90 15.81 -9.40 -39.24
CA PRO A 90 15.64 -8.16 -39.98
C PRO A 90 14.17 -7.73 -40.08
N ALA A 91 13.93 -6.44 -40.34
CA ALA A 91 12.59 -5.85 -40.43
C ALA A 91 11.63 -6.53 -41.42
N THR A 92 12.17 -7.19 -42.45
CA THR A 92 11.39 -7.89 -43.50
C THR A 92 11.22 -9.39 -43.22
N SER A 93 11.76 -9.89 -42.11
CA SER A 93 11.85 -11.32 -41.82
C SER A 93 11.10 -11.69 -40.54
N GLU A 94 10.75 -12.98 -40.41
CA GLU A 94 10.10 -13.50 -39.21
C GLU A 94 10.79 -14.80 -38.76
N LEU A 95 11.06 -14.93 -37.46
CA LEU A 95 11.38 -16.21 -36.83
C LEU A 95 10.12 -16.79 -36.21
N ILE A 96 9.72 -17.97 -36.67
CA ILE A 96 8.52 -18.65 -36.21
C ILE A 96 8.92 -19.95 -35.53
N ILE A 97 8.59 -20.08 -34.25
CA ILE A 97 8.78 -21.30 -33.49
C ILE A 97 7.51 -22.15 -33.63
N GLY A 98 7.69 -23.36 -34.17
CA GLY A 98 6.61 -24.32 -34.42
C GLY A 98 6.40 -25.31 -33.29
N GLU A 99 5.57 -26.32 -33.55
CA GLU A 99 5.35 -27.43 -32.63
C GLU A 99 6.15 -28.68 -32.98
N ASN A 100 6.57 -29.39 -31.94
CA ASN A 100 7.16 -30.72 -32.02
C ASN A 100 6.81 -31.47 -30.74
N SER A 101 5.76 -32.27 -30.78
CA SER A 101 5.23 -32.97 -29.60
C SER A 101 6.18 -34.03 -29.04
N SER A 102 7.06 -34.58 -29.88
CA SER A 102 7.96 -35.65 -29.48
C SER A 102 9.13 -35.15 -28.63
N HIS A 103 9.72 -34.00 -29.00
CA HIS A 103 10.98 -33.54 -28.40
C HIS A 103 10.96 -32.10 -27.89
N GLY A 104 9.92 -31.32 -28.22
CA GLY A 104 9.91 -29.88 -27.95
C GLY A 104 10.79 -29.09 -28.93
N VAL A 105 10.96 -27.79 -28.65
CA VAL A 105 11.82 -26.88 -29.42
C VAL A 105 12.67 -26.02 -28.49
N ALA A 106 13.99 -26.08 -28.64
CA ALA A 106 14.95 -25.32 -27.86
C ALA A 106 15.83 -24.40 -28.72
N LEU A 107 15.99 -23.16 -28.26
CA LEU A 107 16.88 -22.15 -28.85
C LEU A 107 17.81 -21.59 -27.76
N ASN A 108 19.10 -21.85 -27.90
CA ASN A 108 20.14 -21.37 -27.00
C ASN A 108 20.95 -20.28 -27.71
N MET A 109 21.12 -19.11 -27.09
CA MET A 109 21.79 -17.97 -27.73
C MET A 109 22.40 -16.99 -26.73
N ALA A 110 23.36 -16.17 -27.19
CA ALA A 110 23.91 -15.07 -26.41
C ALA A 110 22.98 -13.85 -26.34
N GLY A 111 22.07 -13.70 -27.30
CA GLY A 111 21.15 -12.57 -27.37
C GLY A 111 20.34 -12.55 -28.68
N MET A 112 19.35 -11.67 -28.75
CA MET A 112 18.52 -11.50 -29.95
C MET A 112 18.13 -10.04 -30.19
N GLN A 113 18.25 -9.61 -31.45
CA GLN A 113 17.68 -8.37 -31.99
C GLN A 113 16.47 -8.72 -32.87
N VAL A 114 15.32 -8.13 -32.59
CA VAL A 114 14.07 -8.34 -33.33
C VAL A 114 13.62 -7.04 -33.98
N ASP A 115 13.98 -6.86 -35.25
CA ASP A 115 13.52 -5.74 -36.07
C ASP A 115 12.28 -6.09 -36.90
N GLY A 116 12.12 -7.37 -37.24
CA GLY A 116 10.94 -7.96 -37.87
C GLY A 116 9.99 -8.58 -36.84
N ALA A 117 9.77 -9.90 -36.90
CA ALA A 117 8.90 -10.58 -35.94
C ALA A 117 9.50 -11.84 -35.31
N LEU A 118 9.32 -11.99 -33.99
CA LEU A 118 9.48 -13.25 -33.28
C LEU A 118 8.09 -13.80 -32.90
N ARG A 119 7.75 -14.98 -33.41
CA ARG A 119 6.44 -15.62 -33.19
C ARG A 119 6.58 -17.02 -32.63
N ALA A 120 5.87 -17.32 -31.54
CA ALA A 120 5.66 -18.66 -31.03
C ALA A 120 4.17 -18.81 -30.70
N GLY A 121 3.39 -19.25 -31.70
CA GLY A 121 1.94 -19.25 -31.62
C GLY A 121 1.31 -17.87 -31.87
N ALA A 122 -0.01 -17.79 -31.66
CA ALA A 122 -0.84 -16.60 -31.79
C ALA A 122 -1.93 -16.60 -30.71
N GLN A 123 -2.63 -15.49 -30.51
CA GLN A 123 -3.76 -15.43 -29.57
C GLN A 123 -4.84 -16.49 -29.84
N THR A 124 -5.06 -16.83 -31.11
CA THR A 124 -6.00 -17.87 -31.58
C THR A 124 -5.35 -19.25 -31.75
N CYS A 125 -4.03 -19.35 -31.61
CA CYS A 125 -3.29 -20.61 -31.71
C CYS A 125 -2.16 -20.66 -30.68
N ARG A 126 -2.50 -21.12 -29.47
CA ARG A 126 -1.55 -21.30 -28.38
C ARG A 126 -0.79 -22.62 -28.52
N LEU A 127 0.53 -22.58 -28.37
CA LEU A 127 1.40 -23.75 -28.45
C LEU A 127 1.22 -24.66 -27.24
N THR A 128 1.09 -25.95 -27.50
CA THR A 128 0.96 -27.02 -26.52
C THR A 128 2.26 -27.78 -26.31
N THR A 129 3.19 -27.74 -27.28
CA THR A 129 4.53 -28.29 -27.09
C THR A 129 5.37 -27.45 -26.13
N ARG A 130 6.42 -28.06 -25.56
CA ARG A 130 7.43 -27.35 -24.77
C ARG A 130 8.36 -26.57 -25.69
N VAL A 131 8.48 -25.27 -25.43
CA VAL A 131 9.45 -24.37 -26.09
C VAL A 131 10.37 -23.78 -25.03
N THR A 132 11.68 -23.81 -25.25
CA THR A 132 12.66 -23.24 -24.31
C THR A 132 13.62 -22.30 -25.03
N ILE A 133 13.66 -21.04 -24.61
CA ILE A 133 14.62 -20.04 -25.08
C ILE A 133 15.59 -19.75 -23.93
N THR A 134 16.86 -20.09 -24.10
CA THR A 134 17.89 -19.91 -23.06
C THR A 134 18.91 -18.86 -23.48
N LEU A 135 19.09 -17.85 -22.64
CA LEU A 135 19.98 -16.71 -22.83
C LEU A 135 21.28 -16.91 -22.04
N PHE A 136 22.41 -16.93 -22.75
CA PHE A 136 23.77 -17.09 -22.21
C PHE A 136 24.51 -15.76 -22.18
N GLY A 137 25.39 -15.60 -21.19
CA GLY A 137 26.23 -14.42 -21.03
C GLY A 137 26.68 -14.26 -19.59
N ALA A 138 27.99 -14.37 -19.35
CA ALA A 138 28.56 -14.16 -18.02
C ALA A 138 28.47 -12.69 -17.61
N ARG A 139 28.26 -12.46 -16.31
CA ARG A 139 28.32 -11.12 -15.73
C ARG A 139 29.73 -10.53 -15.91
N PRO A 140 29.89 -9.33 -16.49
CA PRO A 140 31.19 -8.68 -16.57
C PRO A 140 31.75 -8.33 -15.19
N PRO A 141 33.09 -8.29 -15.04
CA PRO A 141 33.74 -8.14 -13.74
C PRO A 141 33.56 -6.75 -13.12
N THR A 142 33.42 -5.69 -13.93
CA THR A 142 33.24 -4.32 -13.45
C THR A 142 31.93 -3.71 -13.93
N LYS A 143 31.49 -2.64 -13.26
CA LYS A 143 30.26 -1.92 -13.61
C LYS A 143 30.38 -1.22 -14.95
N GLU A 144 31.53 -0.61 -15.23
CA GLU A 144 31.77 0.18 -16.43
C GLU A 144 31.66 -0.70 -17.68
N VAL A 145 32.26 -1.89 -17.65
CA VAL A 145 32.15 -2.87 -18.75
C VAL A 145 30.71 -3.34 -18.92
N ARG A 146 30.01 -3.55 -17.81
CA ARG A 146 28.62 -4.03 -17.82
C ARG A 146 27.65 -2.99 -18.38
N ASP A 147 27.79 -1.73 -17.97
CA ASP A 147 26.95 -0.64 -18.44
C ASP A 147 27.23 -0.30 -19.93
N ALA A 148 28.43 -0.61 -20.43
CA ALA A 148 28.79 -0.47 -21.84
C ALA A 148 28.23 -1.58 -22.75
N LEU A 149 27.67 -2.66 -22.19
CA LEU A 149 27.11 -3.75 -22.99
C LEU A 149 25.84 -3.32 -23.73
N PRO A 150 25.65 -3.78 -24.99
CA PRO A 150 24.42 -3.51 -25.71
C PRO A 150 23.22 -4.18 -25.02
N PRO A 151 22.00 -3.62 -25.16
CA PRO A 151 20.79 -4.26 -24.64
C PRO A 151 20.56 -5.68 -25.15
N THR A 152 21.12 -6.04 -26.31
CA THR A 152 21.01 -7.41 -26.84
C THR A 152 21.84 -8.44 -26.06
N PHE A 153 22.81 -8.01 -25.24
CA PHE A 153 23.62 -8.94 -24.47
C PHE A 153 22.78 -9.66 -23.41
N LYS A 154 22.68 -10.98 -23.54
CA LYS A 154 21.81 -11.84 -22.71
C LYS A 154 20.36 -11.32 -22.68
N GLY A 155 19.90 -10.80 -23.82
CA GLY A 155 18.60 -10.14 -23.94
C GLY A 155 17.89 -10.46 -25.23
N ILE A 156 16.55 -10.33 -25.22
CA ILE A 156 15.72 -10.24 -26.41
C ILE A 156 15.26 -8.79 -26.52
N VAL A 157 15.69 -8.09 -27.57
CA VAL A 157 15.37 -6.69 -27.80
C VAL A 157 14.50 -6.56 -29.02
N VAL A 158 13.28 -6.07 -28.83
CA VAL A 158 12.34 -5.78 -29.91
C VAL A 158 12.40 -4.30 -30.21
N SER A 159 12.82 -3.94 -31.42
CA SER A 159 12.90 -2.54 -31.84
C SER A 159 11.51 -1.92 -32.00
N SER A 160 11.43 -0.60 -32.20
CA SER A 160 10.17 0.13 -32.36
C SER A 160 9.34 -0.33 -33.57
N THR A 161 9.97 -0.93 -34.58
CA THR A 161 9.29 -1.52 -35.75
C THR A 161 9.05 -3.02 -35.60
N GLY A 162 9.67 -3.65 -34.60
CA GLY A 162 9.61 -5.09 -34.38
C GLY A 162 8.34 -5.54 -33.66
N SER A 163 8.09 -6.84 -33.71
CA SER A 163 6.97 -7.48 -32.99
C SER A 163 7.38 -8.76 -32.28
N LEU A 164 6.81 -8.96 -31.08
CA LEU A 164 6.95 -10.16 -30.27
C LEU A 164 5.58 -10.75 -29.95
N ASP A 165 5.35 -11.98 -30.38
CA ASP A 165 4.13 -12.74 -30.10
C ASP A 165 4.50 -14.13 -29.53
N LEU A 166 4.34 -14.31 -28.22
CA LEU A 166 4.59 -15.58 -27.55
C LEU A 166 3.30 -16.07 -26.86
N HIS A 167 2.78 -17.20 -27.32
CA HIS A 167 1.47 -17.70 -26.92
C HIS A 167 1.52 -19.20 -26.61
N GLY A 168 1.72 -19.53 -25.32
CA GLY A 168 1.69 -20.89 -24.81
C GLY A 168 0.30 -21.32 -24.30
N GLN A 169 0.16 -22.62 -24.08
CA GLN A 169 -1.02 -23.26 -23.48
C GLN A 169 -1.51 -22.47 -22.26
N ARG A 170 -2.81 -22.20 -22.20
CA ARG A 170 -3.43 -21.53 -21.06
C ARG A 170 -3.69 -22.53 -19.93
N PHE A 171 -2.98 -22.35 -18.83
CA PHE A 171 -3.33 -23.00 -17.57
C PHE A 171 -4.21 -22.07 -16.75
N TYR A 172 -5.48 -22.44 -16.60
CA TYR A 172 -6.50 -21.67 -15.94
C TYR A 172 -7.01 -22.39 -14.69
N ARG A 173 -7.13 -21.69 -13.55
CA ARG A 173 -6.60 -20.33 -13.27
C ARG A 173 -5.09 -20.41 -13.03
N THR A 174 -4.37 -19.30 -13.19
CA THR A 174 -2.92 -19.28 -12.89
C THR A 174 -2.62 -19.33 -11.39
N TRP A 175 -3.56 -18.88 -10.56
CA TRP A 175 -3.54 -19.03 -9.12
C TRP A 175 -4.97 -19.03 -8.55
N THR A 176 -5.08 -19.52 -7.33
CA THR A 176 -6.31 -19.58 -6.52
C THR A 176 -5.92 -19.58 -5.04
N ARG A 177 -6.85 -19.92 -4.15
CA ARG A 177 -6.59 -20.03 -2.71
C ARG A 177 -6.90 -21.41 -2.18
N LEU A 178 -6.33 -21.70 -1.01
CA LEU A 178 -6.60 -22.90 -0.24
C LEU A 178 -8.08 -22.98 0.17
N ALA A 179 -8.70 -24.13 -0.07
CA ALA A 179 -10.00 -24.49 0.47
C ALA A 179 -9.91 -25.11 1.87
N ALA A 180 -8.75 -25.63 2.25
CA ALA A 180 -8.47 -26.18 3.58
C ALA A 180 -7.00 -25.90 3.94
N PRO A 181 -6.65 -25.80 5.24
CA PRO A 181 -5.27 -25.64 5.66
C PRO A 181 -4.41 -26.84 5.24
N VAL A 182 -3.13 -26.60 5.01
CA VAL A 182 -2.10 -27.62 4.74
C VAL A 182 -1.19 -27.67 5.96
N SER A 183 -1.00 -28.85 6.52
CA SER A 183 -0.10 -29.10 7.64
C SER A 183 1.26 -29.62 7.17
N PRO A 184 2.34 -29.41 7.93
CA PRO A 184 3.62 -30.08 7.67
C PRO A 184 3.42 -31.60 7.61
N GLY A 185 3.96 -32.25 6.58
CA GLY A 185 3.76 -33.67 6.32
C GLY A 185 2.63 -33.98 5.33
N ASP A 186 1.73 -33.04 5.06
CA ASP A 186 0.64 -33.26 4.10
C ASP A 186 1.17 -33.30 2.66
N THR A 187 0.64 -34.23 1.88
CA THR A 187 0.90 -34.33 0.43
C THR A 187 -0.32 -33.96 -0.41
N THR A 188 -1.44 -33.63 0.22
CA THR A 188 -2.69 -33.27 -0.46
C THR A 188 -3.01 -31.80 -0.22
N VAL A 189 -3.37 -31.08 -1.28
CA VAL A 189 -3.75 -29.66 -1.21
C VAL A 189 -5.13 -29.47 -1.82
N TYR A 190 -6.04 -28.82 -1.09
CA TYR A 190 -7.41 -28.54 -1.55
C TYR A 190 -7.54 -27.07 -1.96
N LEU A 191 -8.11 -26.81 -3.13
CA LEU A 191 -8.22 -25.49 -3.74
C LEU A 191 -9.68 -25.04 -3.87
N GLN A 192 -9.92 -23.73 -3.71
CA GLN A 192 -11.27 -23.15 -3.78
C GLN A 192 -11.89 -23.19 -5.19
N ARG A 193 -11.06 -23.30 -6.23
CA ARG A 193 -11.46 -23.21 -7.63
C ARG A 193 -10.87 -24.35 -8.43
N ALA A 194 -11.61 -24.75 -9.47
CA ALA A 194 -11.14 -25.72 -10.43
C ALA A 194 -9.92 -25.19 -11.20
N VAL A 195 -9.04 -26.12 -11.54
CA VAL A 195 -7.82 -25.84 -12.30
C VAL A 195 -7.61 -26.93 -13.35
N ASN A 196 -6.89 -26.61 -14.42
CA ASN A 196 -6.48 -27.56 -15.46
C ASN A 196 -4.96 -27.87 -15.40
N TRP A 197 -4.36 -27.78 -14.21
CA TRP A 197 -2.93 -28.03 -14.01
C TRP A 197 -2.59 -29.51 -14.23
N GLU A 198 -1.36 -29.77 -14.65
CA GLU A 198 -0.89 -31.08 -15.11
C GLU A 198 0.21 -31.65 -14.20
N PRO A 199 0.32 -33.00 -14.11
CA PRO A 199 1.45 -33.67 -13.48
C PRO A 199 2.83 -33.14 -13.92
N GLY A 200 3.76 -33.07 -12.99
CA GLY A 200 5.13 -32.58 -13.20
C GLY A 200 5.30 -31.07 -13.12
N GLN A 201 4.20 -30.30 -13.05
CA GLN A 201 4.27 -28.84 -12.93
C GLN A 201 4.60 -28.38 -11.50
N GLN A 202 5.30 -27.26 -11.39
CA GLN A 202 5.64 -26.62 -10.13
C GLN A 202 4.48 -25.74 -9.64
N VAL A 203 4.10 -25.97 -8.39
CA VAL A 203 3.04 -25.29 -7.65
C VAL A 203 3.65 -24.56 -6.46
N LEU A 204 3.38 -23.26 -6.36
CA LEU A 204 3.73 -22.41 -5.24
C LEU A 204 2.62 -22.44 -4.19
N LEU A 205 2.98 -22.67 -2.93
CA LEU A 205 2.16 -22.36 -1.76
C LEU A 205 2.75 -21.12 -1.07
N THR A 206 1.98 -20.04 -0.98
CA THR A 206 2.44 -18.82 -0.31
C THR A 206 2.46 -18.99 1.20
N THR A 207 3.39 -18.30 1.86
CA THR A 207 3.48 -18.26 3.32
C THR A 207 2.20 -17.70 3.94
N THR A 208 1.86 -18.20 5.13
CA THR A 208 0.85 -17.58 5.99
C THR A 208 1.44 -17.12 7.32
N ALA A 209 2.71 -16.71 7.30
CA ALA A 209 3.39 -16.07 8.42
C ALA A 209 3.30 -14.54 8.35
N LEU A 210 3.57 -13.84 9.46
CA LEU A 210 3.50 -12.36 9.50
C LEU A 210 4.63 -11.66 8.74
N LYS A 211 5.70 -12.38 8.40
CA LYS A 211 6.85 -11.88 7.65
C LYS A 211 7.11 -12.83 6.48
N ASP A 212 7.31 -12.25 5.30
CA ASP A 212 7.71 -12.96 4.09
C ASP A 212 8.94 -12.25 3.49
N ALA A 213 10.13 -12.76 3.82
CA ALA A 213 11.42 -12.17 3.48
C ALA A 213 12.53 -13.22 3.44
N ARG A 214 13.67 -12.94 2.81
CA ARG A 214 14.77 -13.93 2.66
C ARG A 214 15.28 -14.49 3.98
N ASP A 215 15.36 -13.65 5.00
CA ASP A 215 15.82 -14.04 6.33
C ASP A 215 14.74 -14.80 7.14
N TYR A 216 13.53 -14.93 6.60
CA TYR A 216 12.44 -15.72 7.17
C TYR A 216 11.50 -16.26 6.06
N HIS A 217 11.92 -17.36 5.43
CA HIS A 217 11.25 -17.91 4.26
C HIS A 217 10.38 -19.14 4.58
N ARG A 218 9.07 -19.02 4.33
CA ARG A 218 8.05 -20.06 4.58
C ARG A 218 7.15 -20.36 3.38
N ASN A 219 7.47 -19.84 2.19
CA ASN A 219 6.81 -20.29 0.96
C ASN A 219 7.38 -21.65 0.55
N GLU A 220 6.63 -22.41 -0.26
CA GLU A 220 7.08 -23.69 -0.79
C GLU A 220 6.78 -23.81 -2.28
N VAL A 221 7.74 -24.33 -3.04
CA VAL A 221 7.53 -24.74 -4.43
C VAL A 221 7.58 -26.26 -4.47
N LEU A 222 6.43 -26.88 -4.73
CA LEU A 222 6.23 -28.33 -4.73
C LEU A 222 5.81 -28.78 -6.13
N VAL A 223 5.93 -30.09 -6.42
CA VAL A 223 5.58 -30.63 -7.75
C VAL A 223 4.25 -31.37 -7.67
N LEU A 224 3.36 -31.07 -8.62
CA LEU A 224 2.09 -31.75 -8.79
C LEU A 224 2.32 -33.18 -9.31
N SER A 225 1.90 -34.18 -8.56
CA SER A 225 1.91 -35.58 -9.01
C SER A 225 0.69 -35.90 -9.88
N ARG A 226 -0.51 -35.54 -9.42
CA ARG A 226 -1.77 -35.68 -10.17
C ARG A 226 -2.89 -34.87 -9.55
N LEU A 227 -3.96 -34.63 -10.33
CA LEU A 227 -5.23 -34.16 -9.78
C LEU A 227 -6.03 -35.33 -9.20
N LEU A 228 -6.64 -35.12 -8.05
CA LEU A 228 -7.55 -36.05 -7.39
C LEU A 228 -9.00 -35.66 -7.66
N SER A 229 -9.95 -36.57 -7.41
CA SER A 229 -11.37 -36.22 -7.38
C SER A 229 -11.64 -35.29 -6.19
N PRO A 230 -12.11 -34.05 -6.41
CA PRO A 230 -12.32 -33.12 -5.31
C PRO A 230 -13.56 -33.50 -4.48
N PRO A 231 -13.51 -33.32 -3.14
CA PRO A 231 -14.70 -33.39 -2.29
C PRO A 231 -15.77 -32.36 -2.69
N ALA A 232 -17.01 -32.56 -2.24
CA ALA A 232 -18.08 -31.61 -2.45
C ALA A 232 -17.72 -30.22 -1.86
N GLY A 233 -17.90 -29.16 -2.65
CA GLY A 233 -17.56 -27.79 -2.27
C GLY A 233 -16.08 -27.39 -2.44
N VAL A 234 -15.23 -28.32 -2.91
CA VAL A 234 -13.83 -28.05 -3.28
C VAL A 234 -13.73 -27.93 -4.80
N GLY A 235 -13.00 -26.94 -5.29
CA GLY A 235 -12.82 -26.72 -6.72
C GLY A 235 -11.81 -27.68 -7.36
N ALA A 236 -10.71 -27.97 -6.68
CA ALA A 236 -9.71 -28.95 -7.10
C ALA A 236 -8.95 -29.55 -5.92
N ALA A 237 -8.46 -30.78 -6.07
CA ALA A 237 -7.60 -31.45 -5.10
C ALA A 237 -6.30 -31.90 -5.78
N LEU A 238 -5.17 -31.52 -5.22
CA LEU A 238 -3.84 -31.83 -5.74
C LEU A 238 -3.19 -32.92 -4.91
N GLN A 239 -2.57 -33.91 -5.56
CA GLN A 239 -1.58 -34.79 -4.94
C GLN A 239 -0.19 -34.27 -5.28
N LEU A 240 0.64 -34.01 -4.26
CA LEU A 240 2.02 -33.56 -4.41
C LEU A 240 2.99 -34.75 -4.41
N THR A 241 4.16 -34.57 -5.03
CA THR A 241 5.24 -35.59 -5.05
C THR A 241 6.00 -35.67 -3.72
N SER A 242 5.98 -34.61 -2.93
CA SER A 242 6.63 -34.53 -1.62
C SER A 242 5.71 -33.81 -0.63
N ALA A 243 5.88 -34.11 0.65
CA ALA A 243 5.14 -33.45 1.71
C ALA A 243 5.50 -31.96 1.83
N ALA A 244 4.52 -31.14 2.18
CA ALA A 244 4.74 -29.77 2.62
C ALA A 244 5.57 -29.75 3.90
N ARG A 245 6.51 -28.82 4.00
CA ARG A 245 7.37 -28.63 5.17
C ARG A 245 6.77 -27.64 6.16
N TYR A 246 5.98 -26.69 5.70
CA TYR A 246 5.40 -25.61 6.49
C TYR A 246 3.88 -25.71 6.54
N ALA A 247 3.31 -25.08 7.56
CA ALA A 247 1.87 -24.93 7.64
C ALA A 247 1.42 -23.77 6.76
N HIS A 248 0.43 -24.01 5.89
CA HIS A 248 -0.22 -22.98 5.08
C HIS A 248 -1.70 -22.88 5.48
N GLY A 249 -2.10 -21.70 5.96
CA GLY A 249 -3.39 -21.51 6.60
C GLY A 249 -4.56 -21.23 5.63
N ALA A 250 -5.72 -21.77 5.98
CA ALA A 250 -7.01 -21.38 5.43
C ALA A 250 -8.09 -21.46 6.51
N ASN A 251 -8.89 -20.41 6.61
CA ASN A 251 -10.06 -20.36 7.50
C ASN A 251 -11.19 -19.52 6.87
N GLY A 252 -12.28 -19.30 7.59
CA GLY A 252 -13.41 -18.49 7.08
C GLY A 252 -13.12 -16.98 6.96
N ALA A 253 -11.97 -16.51 7.45
CA ALA A 253 -11.56 -15.11 7.42
C ALA A 253 -10.47 -14.84 6.37
N TRP A 254 -9.52 -15.74 6.16
CA TRP A 254 -8.46 -15.60 5.15
C TRP A 254 -7.91 -16.96 4.72
N GLN A 255 -7.29 -17.01 3.54
CA GLN A 255 -6.74 -18.21 2.93
C GLN A 255 -5.48 -17.88 2.16
N GLY A 256 -4.43 -18.70 2.31
CA GLY A 256 -3.20 -18.56 1.53
C GLY A 256 -3.42 -18.87 0.05
N GLU A 257 -2.68 -18.17 -0.79
CA GLU A 257 -2.66 -18.34 -2.24
C GLU A 257 -1.86 -19.59 -2.64
N VAL A 258 -2.35 -20.26 -3.70
CA VAL A 258 -1.68 -21.36 -4.38
C VAL A 258 -1.62 -21.06 -5.86
N ALA A 259 -0.43 -21.16 -6.46
CA ALA A 259 -0.19 -20.69 -7.81
C ALA A 259 0.62 -21.67 -8.66
N LEU A 260 0.39 -21.67 -9.98
CA LEU A 260 1.15 -22.46 -10.93
C LEU A 260 2.32 -21.64 -11.48
N LEU A 261 3.55 -22.16 -11.35
CA LEU A 261 4.75 -21.52 -11.92
C LEU A 261 5.08 -22.03 -13.32
N SER A 262 4.90 -23.32 -13.60
CA SER A 262 5.32 -23.90 -14.89
C SER A 262 4.46 -23.45 -16.07
N ARG A 263 5.08 -23.19 -17.23
CA ARG A 263 4.40 -22.96 -18.52
C ARG A 263 5.03 -23.80 -19.64
N ARG A 264 4.38 -23.82 -20.82
CA ARG A 264 4.89 -24.56 -21.99
C ARG A 264 6.03 -23.84 -22.70
N ILE A 265 5.93 -22.52 -22.79
CA ILE A 265 7.00 -21.68 -23.32
C ILE A 265 7.78 -21.13 -22.13
N VAL A 266 9.09 -21.37 -22.11
CA VAL A 266 10.01 -20.89 -21.09
C VAL A 266 11.04 -19.97 -21.73
N VAL A 267 11.16 -18.74 -21.24
CA VAL A 267 12.26 -17.82 -21.54
C VAL A 267 13.12 -17.71 -20.29
N GLN A 268 14.41 -18.05 -20.39
CA GLN A 268 15.25 -18.16 -19.20
C GLN A 268 16.68 -17.67 -19.39
N GLY A 269 17.29 -17.22 -18.29
CA GLY A 269 18.74 -17.11 -18.19
C GLY A 269 19.38 -18.49 -17.98
N SER A 270 20.58 -18.68 -18.52
CA SER A 270 21.33 -19.92 -18.36
C SER A 270 21.68 -20.19 -16.89
N ALA A 271 21.56 -21.46 -16.48
CA ALA A 271 21.94 -21.92 -15.14
C ALA A 271 23.43 -21.71 -14.85
N ALA A 272 24.26 -21.70 -15.89
CA ALA A 272 25.71 -21.66 -15.76
C ALA A 272 26.25 -20.29 -15.33
N ASP A 273 25.48 -19.22 -15.56
CA ASP A 273 26.01 -17.85 -15.50
C ASP A 273 25.00 -16.79 -15.00
N SER A 274 23.80 -17.20 -14.55
CA SER A 274 22.75 -16.26 -14.11
C SER A 274 22.63 -16.10 -12.59
N GLU A 275 22.98 -17.15 -11.83
CA GLU A 275 22.78 -17.16 -10.39
C GLU A 275 23.69 -16.14 -9.68
N PRO A 276 23.18 -15.45 -8.64
CA PRO A 276 24.01 -14.60 -7.80
C PRO A 276 25.10 -15.43 -7.09
N THR A 277 26.30 -14.87 -7.00
CA THR A 277 27.44 -15.44 -6.27
C THR A 277 27.54 -14.92 -4.84
N ASP A 278 26.88 -13.81 -4.52
CA ASP A 278 26.89 -13.14 -3.22
C ASP A 278 25.66 -13.49 -2.36
N THR A 279 25.31 -14.77 -2.26
CA THR A 279 24.07 -15.23 -1.59
C THR A 279 24.18 -15.33 -0.07
N THR A 280 25.38 -15.16 0.50
CA THR A 280 25.61 -15.29 1.95
C THR A 280 26.41 -14.11 2.49
N PRO A 281 26.10 -13.64 3.72
CA PRO A 281 25.01 -14.09 4.60
C PRO A 281 23.61 -13.65 4.13
N ILE A 282 22.59 -14.48 4.33
CA ILE A 282 21.19 -14.14 3.97
C ILE A 282 20.57 -13.19 5.01
N ALA A 283 20.92 -13.38 6.28
CA ALA A 283 20.35 -12.68 7.42
C ALA A 283 21.44 -11.91 8.18
N CYS A 284 21.15 -10.65 8.50
CA CYS A 284 21.97 -9.74 9.27
C CYS A 284 21.16 -9.25 10.47
N THR A 285 21.85 -8.80 11.52
CA THR A 285 21.19 -8.21 12.69
C THR A 285 21.35 -6.70 12.70
N THR A 286 20.38 -6.01 13.30
CA THR A 286 20.42 -4.55 13.47
C THR A 286 20.20 -4.19 14.94
N SER A 287 20.51 -2.94 15.31
CA SER A 287 20.17 -2.41 16.64
C SER A 287 18.66 -2.16 16.82
N ARG A 288 17.90 -2.11 15.72
CA ARG A 288 16.45 -1.89 15.69
C ARG A 288 15.73 -3.23 15.68
N TRP A 289 14.66 -3.31 16.47
CA TRP A 289 13.83 -4.51 16.60
C TRP A 289 12.44 -4.26 16.02
N ALA A 290 11.97 -5.20 15.21
CA ALA A 290 10.60 -5.27 14.72
C ALA A 290 9.96 -6.57 15.23
N LEU A 291 8.97 -6.44 16.12
CA LEU A 291 8.10 -7.54 16.56
C LEU A 291 8.90 -8.77 17.04
N GLY A 292 9.80 -8.56 18.01
CA GLY A 292 10.63 -9.63 18.60
C GLY A 292 11.80 -10.10 17.73
N SER A 293 12.00 -9.51 16.54
CA SER A 293 13.09 -9.84 15.63
C SER A 293 13.95 -8.63 15.31
N ASN A 294 15.28 -8.77 15.35
CA ASN A 294 16.21 -7.80 14.78
C ASN A 294 16.91 -8.34 13.51
N SER A 295 16.45 -9.49 13.01
CA SER A 295 16.91 -10.09 11.77
C SER A 295 16.34 -9.34 10.58
N VAL A 296 17.22 -9.01 9.62
CA VAL A 296 16.88 -8.38 8.35
C VAL A 296 17.70 -9.01 7.22
N PRO A 297 17.23 -8.93 5.96
CA PRO A 297 18.07 -9.21 4.81
C PRO A 297 19.35 -8.36 4.83
N CYS A 298 20.48 -8.97 4.48
CA CYS A 298 21.77 -8.29 4.44
C CYS A 298 21.90 -7.32 3.26
N ALA A 299 22.53 -6.17 3.49
CA ALA A 299 22.63 -5.12 2.48
C ALA A 299 23.51 -5.49 1.26
N ASN A 300 24.51 -6.34 1.46
CA ASN A 300 25.53 -6.68 0.46
C ASN A 300 25.38 -8.12 -0.05
N SER A 301 24.13 -8.58 -0.21
CA SER A 301 23.85 -9.93 -0.68
C SER A 301 22.82 -9.92 -1.80
N PHE A 302 22.99 -10.86 -2.73
CA PHE A 302 22.18 -11.01 -3.95
C PHE A 302 22.19 -9.79 -4.88
N LEU A 303 23.27 -9.02 -4.89
CA LEU A 303 23.49 -7.90 -5.80
C LEU A 303 24.13 -8.34 -7.13
N THR A 304 24.57 -9.60 -7.21
CA THR A 304 25.30 -10.14 -8.37
C THR A 304 24.45 -10.94 -9.36
N GLY A 305 23.14 -11.10 -9.13
CA GLY A 305 22.25 -11.83 -10.04
C GLY A 305 22.26 -11.23 -11.45
N PHE A 306 22.39 -12.08 -12.47
CA PHE A 306 22.63 -11.64 -13.85
C PHE A 306 21.90 -12.54 -14.87
N GLY A 307 20.57 -12.52 -14.82
CA GLY A 307 19.71 -13.31 -15.69
C GLY A 307 19.53 -12.75 -17.10
N GLY A 308 18.69 -13.46 -17.87
CA GLY A 308 18.20 -12.98 -19.15
C GLY A 308 17.22 -11.81 -19.00
N HIS A 309 16.94 -11.08 -20.08
CA HIS A 309 15.92 -10.02 -20.05
C HIS A 309 15.19 -9.88 -21.39
N VAL A 310 14.00 -9.27 -21.36
CA VAL A 310 13.21 -8.95 -22.56
C VAL A 310 12.84 -7.47 -22.54
N LEU A 311 13.18 -6.75 -23.61
CA LEU A 311 12.90 -5.33 -23.77
C LEU A 311 12.11 -5.12 -25.06
N VAL A 312 10.94 -4.50 -24.95
CA VAL A 312 10.00 -4.29 -26.06
C VAL A 312 9.75 -2.80 -26.27
N MET A 313 10.20 -2.27 -27.40
CA MET A 313 9.92 -0.90 -27.85
C MET A 313 8.83 -0.85 -28.94
N GLY A 314 8.63 -1.94 -29.67
CA GLY A 314 7.58 -2.09 -30.68
C GLY A 314 6.34 -2.77 -30.12
N GLN A 315 5.79 -3.73 -30.88
CA GLN A 315 4.62 -4.50 -30.44
C GLN A 315 5.03 -5.72 -29.59
N GLY A 316 4.32 -5.97 -28.49
CA GLY A 316 4.58 -7.13 -27.64
C GLY A 316 3.32 -7.73 -27.03
N ARG A 317 3.04 -9.00 -27.33
CA ARG A 317 1.99 -9.80 -26.68
C ARG A 317 2.56 -11.11 -26.20
N VAL A 318 2.41 -11.35 -24.91
CA VAL A 318 2.90 -12.54 -24.23
C VAL A 318 1.75 -13.17 -23.46
N SER A 319 1.52 -14.47 -23.63
CA SER A 319 0.49 -15.20 -22.90
C SER A 319 0.89 -16.65 -22.64
N GLY A 320 0.78 -17.12 -21.40
CA GLY A 320 1.16 -18.49 -21.03
C GLY A 320 2.66 -18.77 -21.16
N VAL A 321 3.51 -17.81 -20.76
CA VAL A 321 4.97 -17.91 -20.83
C VAL A 321 5.57 -17.87 -19.42
N GLU A 322 6.58 -18.68 -19.18
CA GLU A 322 7.35 -18.70 -17.94
C GLU A 322 8.68 -17.98 -18.15
N PHE A 323 8.96 -17.02 -17.28
CA PHE A 323 10.20 -16.28 -17.21
C PHE A 323 10.99 -16.75 -15.99
N PHE A 324 12.12 -17.42 -16.20
CA PHE A 324 12.88 -18.06 -15.12
C PHE A 324 14.36 -17.64 -15.14
N ARG A 325 14.94 -17.29 -13.97
CA ARG A 325 16.33 -16.76 -13.90
C ARG A 325 16.53 -15.54 -14.80
N MET A 326 15.60 -14.60 -14.68
CA MET A 326 15.56 -13.39 -15.49
C MET A 326 15.83 -12.14 -14.64
N GLY A 327 16.08 -11.01 -15.29
CA GLY A 327 16.47 -9.76 -14.66
C GLY A 327 17.96 -9.70 -14.28
N GLN A 328 18.54 -8.51 -14.23
CA GLN A 328 19.94 -8.30 -13.84
C GLN A 328 20.01 -7.27 -12.71
N THR A 329 20.42 -7.68 -11.52
CA THR A 329 20.33 -6.83 -10.32
C THR A 329 21.14 -5.55 -10.49
N ASN A 330 20.55 -4.39 -10.17
CA ASN A 330 21.15 -3.06 -10.33
C ASN A 330 21.62 -2.75 -11.76
N GLN A 331 20.91 -3.27 -12.75
CA GLN A 331 21.10 -2.92 -14.16
C GLN A 331 19.78 -2.45 -14.75
N MET A 332 19.70 -1.13 -14.98
CA MET A 332 18.48 -0.50 -15.47
C MET A 332 18.07 -1.08 -16.83
N ALA A 333 16.76 -1.18 -17.04
CA ALA A 333 16.14 -1.75 -18.24
C ALA A 333 16.43 -3.24 -18.53
N ARG A 334 17.06 -3.97 -17.60
CA ARG A 334 17.34 -5.42 -17.73
C ARG A 334 16.38 -6.22 -16.84
N TYR A 335 15.13 -6.35 -17.28
CA TYR A 335 14.04 -6.98 -16.52
C TYR A 335 13.46 -8.20 -17.24
N PRO A 336 12.79 -9.14 -16.53
CA PRO A 336 12.17 -10.31 -17.17
C PRO A 336 11.24 -9.95 -18.33
N MET A 337 10.40 -8.94 -18.14
CA MET A 337 9.58 -8.33 -19.19
C MET A 337 9.56 -6.81 -19.01
N HIS A 338 9.99 -6.07 -20.03
CA HIS A 338 10.05 -4.61 -20.02
C HIS A 338 9.35 -4.03 -21.25
N PHE A 339 8.19 -3.41 -21.07
CA PHE A 339 7.55 -2.56 -22.09
C PHE A 339 8.14 -1.16 -21.98
N HIS A 340 8.98 -0.79 -22.94
CA HIS A 340 9.87 0.36 -22.88
C HIS A 340 9.56 1.34 -24.01
N PHE A 341 8.98 2.49 -23.69
CA PHE A 341 8.59 3.54 -24.66
C PHE A 341 7.70 3.04 -25.81
N VAL A 342 6.79 2.11 -25.54
CA VAL A 342 5.79 1.67 -26.54
C VAL A 342 4.79 2.80 -26.86
N GLY A 343 4.73 3.85 -26.03
CA GLY A 343 3.79 4.96 -26.19
C GLY A 343 2.38 4.53 -25.81
N ASN A 344 1.36 4.88 -26.61
CA ASN A 344 0.01 4.39 -26.39
C ASN A 344 -0.16 2.98 -26.97
N ALA A 345 0.02 1.99 -26.11
CA ALA A 345 0.03 0.60 -26.48
C ALA A 345 -1.32 0.06 -26.97
N GLY A 346 -2.42 0.82 -26.94
CA GLY A 346 -3.73 0.40 -27.48
C GLY A 346 -4.05 0.94 -28.88
N THR A 347 -3.19 1.76 -29.47
CA THR A 347 -3.39 2.28 -30.83
C THR A 347 -2.91 1.26 -31.88
N GLY A 348 -3.59 1.19 -33.04
CA GLY A 348 -3.20 0.26 -34.13
C GLY A 348 -3.74 -1.17 -34.03
N GLY A 349 -4.70 -1.44 -33.13
CA GLY A 349 -5.44 -2.72 -33.07
C GLY A 349 -4.79 -3.83 -32.23
N THR A 350 -3.60 -3.62 -31.65
CA THR A 350 -2.89 -4.62 -30.84
C THR A 350 -2.41 -4.02 -29.52
N ARG A 351 -3.09 -4.37 -28.42
CA ARG A 351 -2.73 -3.94 -27.06
C ARG A 351 -1.47 -4.64 -26.55
N ALA A 352 -0.42 -3.90 -26.16
CA ALA A 352 0.74 -4.50 -25.51
C ALA A 352 0.29 -5.21 -24.22
N SER A 353 0.68 -6.47 -24.06
CA SER A 353 0.13 -7.29 -22.98
C SER A 353 1.05 -8.41 -22.52
N MET A 354 1.00 -8.69 -21.22
CA MET A 354 1.51 -9.91 -20.62
C MET A 354 0.39 -10.55 -19.82
N ARG A 355 -0.01 -11.75 -20.23
CA ARG A 355 -1.15 -12.46 -19.66
C ARG A 355 -0.77 -13.84 -19.19
N ASP A 356 -1.50 -14.36 -18.20
CA ASP A 356 -1.49 -15.77 -17.76
C ASP A 356 -0.09 -16.42 -17.67
N SER A 357 0.92 -15.62 -17.38
CA SER A 357 2.34 -15.95 -17.43
C SER A 357 2.89 -16.08 -16.02
N SER A 358 4.15 -16.50 -15.90
CA SER A 358 4.85 -16.56 -14.62
C SER A 358 6.22 -15.92 -14.70
N VAL A 359 6.65 -15.30 -13.60
CA VAL A 359 8.00 -14.78 -13.42
C VAL A 359 8.52 -15.33 -12.09
N HIS A 360 9.60 -16.11 -12.11
CA HIS A 360 10.17 -16.58 -10.86
C HIS A 360 11.67 -16.76 -10.88
N ARG A 361 12.26 -16.69 -9.68
CA ARG A 361 13.72 -16.58 -9.50
C ARG A 361 14.24 -15.38 -10.29
N SER A 362 13.61 -14.22 -10.07
CA SER A 362 13.91 -12.97 -10.75
C SER A 362 14.93 -12.14 -9.98
N PHE A 363 16.00 -11.76 -10.64
CA PHE A 363 17.09 -11.00 -10.05
C PHE A 363 16.90 -9.49 -10.14
N TYR A 364 15.92 -9.00 -10.92
CA TYR A 364 15.54 -7.58 -10.89
C TYR A 364 14.14 -7.34 -11.49
N ARG A 365 13.18 -6.98 -10.62
CA ARG A 365 11.77 -6.71 -10.91
C ARG A 365 11.03 -7.91 -11.50
N CYS A 366 9.81 -7.73 -11.97
CA CYS A 366 9.06 -8.76 -12.70
C CYS A 366 8.63 -8.20 -14.05
N VAL A 367 7.64 -7.31 -14.04
CA VAL A 367 7.09 -6.66 -15.23
C VAL A 367 7.23 -5.16 -15.05
N SER A 368 8.00 -4.53 -15.94
CA SER A 368 8.20 -3.09 -15.95
C SER A 368 7.42 -2.47 -17.11
N VAL A 369 6.65 -1.44 -16.80
CA VAL A 369 5.97 -0.59 -17.78
C VAL A 369 6.59 0.79 -17.66
N HIS A 370 7.31 1.19 -18.70
CA HIS A 370 8.11 2.41 -18.74
C HIS A 370 7.77 3.20 -19.99
N GLY A 371 7.36 4.46 -19.84
CA GLY A 371 6.97 5.29 -20.98
C GLY A 371 5.84 4.70 -21.83
N THR A 372 5.03 3.84 -21.23
CA THR A 372 4.03 3.03 -21.91
C THR A 372 2.67 3.21 -21.22
N ASN A 373 1.66 3.50 -22.03
CA ASN A 373 0.28 3.75 -21.62
C ASN A 373 -0.63 2.67 -22.20
N ASN A 374 -1.76 2.39 -21.54
CA ASN A 374 -2.78 1.44 -22.03
C ASN A 374 -2.26 -0.01 -22.21
N ALA A 375 -1.25 -0.45 -21.47
CA ALA A 375 -0.83 -1.85 -21.42
C ALA A 375 -1.81 -2.72 -20.60
N LEU A 376 -1.86 -4.04 -20.88
CA LEU A 376 -2.64 -5.01 -20.12
C LEU A 376 -1.74 -6.07 -19.47
N ILE A 377 -1.64 -6.04 -18.15
CA ILE A 377 -0.89 -7.00 -17.33
C ILE A 377 -1.90 -7.81 -16.52
N SER A 378 -2.23 -9.02 -16.95
CA SER A 378 -3.38 -9.76 -16.42
C SER A 378 -3.08 -11.23 -16.09
N GLU A 379 -3.60 -11.74 -14.97
CA GLU A 379 -3.53 -13.16 -14.61
C GLU A 379 -2.10 -13.71 -14.40
N ASN A 380 -1.11 -12.88 -14.11
CA ASN A 380 0.29 -13.32 -13.97
C ASN A 380 0.63 -13.75 -12.54
N VAL A 381 1.58 -14.67 -12.40
CA VAL A 381 2.14 -15.10 -11.11
C VAL A 381 3.60 -14.71 -11.03
N ALA A 382 3.97 -13.95 -10.01
CA ALA A 382 5.35 -13.56 -9.77
C ALA A 382 5.81 -14.01 -8.37
N TYR A 383 6.98 -14.65 -8.31
CA TYR A 383 7.50 -15.27 -7.09
C TYR A 383 9.03 -15.16 -7.01
N ASP A 384 9.57 -14.86 -5.82
CA ASP A 384 11.03 -14.70 -5.60
C ASP A 384 11.62 -13.65 -6.55
N ALA A 385 11.34 -12.38 -6.24
CA ALA A 385 11.72 -11.24 -7.08
C ALA A 385 12.48 -10.19 -6.29
N ILE A 386 13.65 -9.78 -6.79
CA ILE A 386 14.46 -8.70 -6.21
C ILE A 386 14.00 -7.34 -6.74
N GLY A 387 13.78 -6.36 -5.86
CA GLY A 387 13.25 -5.04 -6.22
C GLY A 387 11.73 -5.05 -6.44
N HIS A 388 11.15 -3.90 -6.80
CA HIS A 388 9.72 -3.79 -7.09
C HIS A 388 9.30 -4.73 -8.23
N CYS A 389 8.26 -5.55 -8.01
CA CYS A 389 7.91 -6.61 -8.94
C CYS A 389 7.09 -6.12 -10.16
N PHE A 390 5.83 -5.74 -9.96
CA PHE A 390 5.03 -5.04 -10.99
C PHE A 390 5.28 -3.54 -10.85
N TYR A 391 5.95 -2.94 -11.84
CA TYR A 391 6.64 -1.66 -11.68
C TYR A 391 6.22 -0.65 -12.76
N LEU A 392 5.69 0.50 -12.31
CA LEU A 392 5.57 1.73 -13.11
C LEU A 392 6.79 2.62 -12.84
N GLU A 393 7.48 3.07 -13.89
CA GLU A 393 8.84 3.59 -13.76
C GLU A 393 8.92 5.10 -13.47
N ASP A 394 8.48 5.95 -14.40
CA ASP A 394 8.79 7.38 -14.34
C ASP A 394 7.66 8.25 -13.79
N GLY A 395 6.46 7.69 -13.68
CA GLY A 395 5.26 8.39 -13.22
C GLY A 395 4.43 9.00 -14.35
N ILE A 396 4.80 8.78 -15.62
CA ILE A 396 4.02 9.24 -16.78
C ILE A 396 3.09 8.17 -17.35
N GLU A 397 3.21 6.95 -16.85
CA GLU A 397 2.47 5.78 -17.32
C GLU A 397 1.02 5.80 -16.83
N GLN A 398 0.08 5.84 -17.78
CA GLN A 398 -1.36 6.01 -17.56
C GLN A 398 -2.19 4.97 -18.33
N ASP A 399 -3.44 4.79 -17.90
CA ASP A 399 -4.43 3.90 -18.52
C ASP A 399 -4.03 2.42 -18.57
N ASN A 400 -2.96 2.04 -17.87
CA ASN A 400 -2.55 0.66 -17.79
C ASN A 400 -3.50 -0.13 -16.89
N THR A 401 -3.69 -1.41 -17.20
CA THR A 401 -4.52 -2.32 -16.42
C THR A 401 -3.66 -3.42 -15.83
N PHE A 402 -3.61 -3.48 -14.50
CA PHE A 402 -3.04 -4.58 -13.73
C PHE A 402 -4.17 -5.32 -13.05
N GLU A 403 -4.47 -6.53 -13.52
CA GLU A 403 -5.59 -7.29 -12.98
C GLU A 403 -5.28 -8.77 -12.72
N TYR A 404 -5.83 -9.31 -11.63
CA TYR A 404 -5.71 -10.74 -11.30
C TYR A 404 -4.28 -11.27 -11.19
N ASN A 405 -3.30 -10.40 -10.90
CA ASN A 405 -1.91 -10.82 -10.74
C ASN A 405 -1.62 -11.20 -9.28
N LEU A 406 -0.69 -12.12 -9.07
CA LEU A 406 -0.14 -12.48 -7.78
C LEU A 406 1.34 -12.08 -7.72
N ALA A 407 1.75 -11.34 -6.70
CA ALA A 407 3.15 -11.11 -6.36
C ALA A 407 3.46 -11.72 -4.98
N SER A 408 4.49 -12.56 -4.87
CA SER A 408 4.87 -13.20 -3.60
C SER A 408 6.39 -13.23 -3.42
N PHE A 409 6.85 -13.15 -2.16
CA PHE A 409 8.26 -13.25 -1.80
C PHE A 409 9.14 -12.22 -2.54
N VAL A 410 8.75 -10.94 -2.39
CA VAL A 410 9.46 -9.78 -2.97
C VAL A 410 10.53 -9.27 -2.01
N HIS A 411 11.71 -8.95 -2.54
CA HIS A 411 12.89 -8.63 -1.75
C HIS A 411 13.35 -7.19 -1.93
N PRO A 412 13.45 -6.40 -0.85
CA PRO A 412 14.18 -5.13 -0.90
C PRO A 412 15.62 -5.31 -1.38
N ILE A 413 16.15 -4.31 -2.08
CA ILE A 413 17.57 -4.22 -2.41
C ILE A 413 18.26 -3.45 -1.30
N GLY A 414 19.35 -4.03 -0.79
CA GLY A 414 20.07 -3.46 0.34
C GLY A 414 19.34 -3.70 1.67
N MET A 415 19.69 -2.89 2.67
CA MET A 415 19.02 -2.92 3.96
C MET A 415 17.59 -2.38 3.81
N PRO A 416 16.56 -3.06 4.35
CA PRO A 416 15.19 -2.56 4.29
C PRO A 416 15.05 -1.16 4.90
N ALA A 417 14.25 -0.34 4.23
CA ALA A 417 13.93 1.02 4.63
C ALA A 417 13.24 1.11 6.00
N ALA A 418 13.54 2.19 6.74
CA ALA A 418 12.80 2.66 7.91
C ALA A 418 12.59 1.64 9.06
N ILE A 419 13.50 0.67 9.24
CA ILE A 419 13.36 -0.39 10.26
C ILE A 419 13.09 0.24 11.64
N SER A 420 11.85 0.16 12.12
CA SER A 420 11.42 0.80 13.37
C SER A 420 9.99 0.39 13.76
N THR A 421 9.77 0.19 15.05
CA THR A 421 8.43 -0.06 15.62
C THR A 421 7.65 1.21 15.93
N SER A 422 8.23 2.39 15.68
CA SER A 422 7.62 3.69 15.94
C SER A 422 8.13 4.79 15.02
N GLY A 423 7.52 5.96 15.08
CA GLY A 423 7.97 7.14 14.35
C GLY A 423 7.42 7.25 12.93
N GLN A 424 7.41 8.48 12.43
CA GLN A 424 6.82 8.86 11.15
C GLN A 424 7.83 9.44 10.16
N PHE A 425 9.06 9.69 10.61
CA PHE A 425 10.11 10.33 9.84
C PHE A 425 11.31 9.38 9.80
N CYS A 426 11.98 9.33 8.66
CA CYS A 426 13.21 8.59 8.49
C CYS A 426 14.13 9.34 7.51
N GLU A 427 15.35 8.83 7.39
CA GLU A 427 16.41 9.39 6.57
C GLU A 427 16.15 9.18 5.07
N ASP A 428 16.71 10.09 4.28
CA ASP A 428 16.72 9.97 2.83
C ASP A 428 17.70 8.87 2.40
N ILE A 429 17.25 8.03 1.48
CA ILE A 429 18.04 7.00 0.82
C ILE A 429 18.43 7.54 -0.55
N VAL A 430 19.73 7.60 -0.82
CA VAL A 430 20.28 8.17 -2.05
C VAL A 430 20.68 7.03 -2.99
N GLN A 431 20.47 7.24 -4.28
CA GLN A 431 20.93 6.35 -5.33
C GLN A 431 22.43 6.03 -5.21
N SER A 432 22.79 4.78 -5.47
CA SER A 432 24.18 4.30 -5.51
C SER A 432 24.34 3.18 -6.54
N ASP A 433 25.57 2.72 -6.74
CA ASP A 433 25.86 1.60 -7.67
C ASP A 433 25.23 0.27 -7.24
N THR A 434 25.03 0.09 -5.94
CA THR A 434 24.39 -1.09 -5.34
C THR A 434 22.91 -0.89 -5.04
N LEU A 435 22.38 0.29 -5.33
CA LEU A 435 20.97 0.64 -5.20
C LEU A 435 20.60 1.68 -6.25
N THR A 436 20.49 1.22 -7.50
CA THR A 436 20.32 2.09 -8.68
C THR A 436 18.99 2.83 -8.70
N LEU A 437 17.96 2.30 -8.03
CA LEU A 437 16.73 3.00 -7.69
C LEU A 437 16.56 2.96 -6.17
N PRO A 438 16.68 4.10 -5.45
CA PRO A 438 16.64 4.10 -3.98
C PRO A 438 15.31 3.61 -3.38
N ALA A 439 14.21 3.67 -4.15
CA ALA A 439 12.92 3.13 -3.75
C ALA A 439 12.92 1.60 -3.59
N ASP A 440 13.81 0.86 -4.26
CA ASP A 440 13.90 -0.60 -4.13
C ASP A 440 14.34 -1.06 -2.71
N SER A 441 14.84 -0.15 -1.86
CA SER A 441 15.02 -0.39 -0.42
C SER A 441 13.70 -0.61 0.33
N ALA A 442 12.58 -0.23 -0.29
CA ALA A 442 11.21 -0.46 0.13
C ALA A 442 10.42 -1.24 -0.95
N ALA A 443 11.06 -2.25 -1.56
CA ALA A 443 10.47 -3.04 -2.63
C ALA A 443 9.07 -3.59 -2.28
N ALA A 444 8.19 -3.55 -3.28
CA ALA A 444 6.77 -3.91 -3.15
C ALA A 444 6.33 -4.81 -4.30
N GLY A 445 5.28 -5.61 -4.05
CA GLY A 445 4.64 -6.42 -5.10
C GLY A 445 4.14 -5.56 -6.25
N PHE A 446 3.47 -4.46 -5.93
CA PHE A 446 2.97 -3.49 -6.89
C PHE A 446 3.49 -2.10 -6.53
N TYR A 447 4.28 -1.49 -7.43
CA TYR A 447 4.80 -0.14 -7.28
C TYR A 447 4.18 0.78 -8.32
N ILE A 448 3.33 1.69 -7.84
CA ILE A 448 2.40 2.48 -8.66
C ILE A 448 2.75 3.96 -8.51
N THR A 449 3.63 4.45 -9.39
CA THR A 449 4.13 5.84 -9.39
C THR A 449 3.11 6.86 -9.90
N ASN A 450 2.10 6.42 -10.65
CA ASN A 450 0.99 7.25 -11.10
C ASN A 450 -0.36 6.57 -10.83
N GLY A 451 -1.27 7.29 -10.17
CA GLY A 451 -2.59 6.79 -9.82
C GLY A 451 -3.51 6.54 -11.02
N HIS A 452 -3.28 7.17 -12.17
CA HIS A 452 -4.18 7.10 -13.34
C HIS A 452 -4.11 5.75 -14.09
N ASN A 453 -4.27 4.64 -13.36
CA ASN A 453 -4.19 3.26 -13.81
C ASN A 453 -5.26 2.42 -13.10
N THR A 454 -5.64 1.30 -13.72
CA THR A 454 -6.64 0.36 -13.19
C THR A 454 -5.93 -0.81 -12.50
N ILE A 455 -6.15 -0.97 -11.19
CA ILE A 455 -5.53 -1.99 -10.34
C ILE A 455 -6.64 -2.85 -9.69
N VAL A 456 -6.94 -4.03 -10.25
CA VAL A 456 -8.14 -4.80 -9.88
C VAL A 456 -7.85 -6.27 -9.58
N GLY A 457 -8.33 -6.79 -8.45
CA GLY A 457 -8.30 -8.23 -8.18
C GLY A 457 -6.90 -8.83 -7.98
N ASN A 458 -5.89 -8.02 -7.70
CA ASN A 458 -4.51 -8.49 -7.50
C ASN A 458 -4.27 -8.95 -6.05
N ALA A 459 -3.31 -9.84 -5.85
CA ALA A 459 -2.88 -10.30 -4.54
C ALA A 459 -1.38 -10.10 -4.33
N ALA A 460 -0.98 -9.70 -3.12
CA ALA A 460 0.41 -9.52 -2.72
C ALA A 460 0.74 -10.25 -1.41
N SER A 461 1.84 -10.99 -1.40
CA SER A 461 2.45 -11.61 -0.20
C SER A 461 3.88 -11.09 -0.05
N GLY A 462 4.21 -10.52 1.10
CA GLY A 462 5.58 -10.10 1.39
C GLY A 462 6.01 -8.80 0.72
N GLY A 463 7.33 -8.56 0.71
CA GLY A 463 7.90 -7.26 0.38
C GLY A 463 7.66 -6.22 1.48
N TRP A 464 8.38 -5.09 1.40
CA TRP A 464 8.28 -3.99 2.36
C TRP A 464 6.83 -3.50 2.48
N ALA A 465 6.14 -3.42 1.34
CA ALA A 465 4.68 -3.28 1.24
C ALA A 465 4.14 -4.24 0.17
N GLY A 466 2.85 -4.58 0.22
CA GLY A 466 2.21 -5.32 -0.87
C GLY A 466 1.97 -4.39 -2.06
N PHE A 467 1.40 -3.22 -1.79
CA PHE A 467 1.14 -2.15 -2.74
C PHE A 467 1.76 -0.85 -2.23
N ALA A 468 2.60 -0.21 -3.03
CA ALA A 468 3.24 1.06 -2.70
C ALA A 468 2.90 2.13 -3.74
N LEU A 469 2.37 3.26 -3.26
CA LEU A 469 1.96 4.42 -4.05
C LEU A 469 2.73 5.66 -3.55
N PRO A 470 3.97 5.87 -4.05
CA PRO A 470 4.83 6.98 -3.64
C PRO A 470 4.34 8.33 -4.15
N GLN A 471 4.74 9.40 -3.46
CA GLN A 471 4.58 10.75 -3.95
C GLN A 471 5.68 11.09 -4.96
N LEU A 472 5.27 11.39 -6.19
CA LEU A 472 6.10 12.02 -7.21
C LEU A 472 5.51 13.40 -7.52
N ASP A 473 6.24 14.46 -7.17
CA ASP A 473 5.83 15.85 -7.46
C ASP A 473 6.08 16.23 -8.93
N SER A 474 7.03 15.54 -9.56
CA SER A 474 7.36 15.57 -10.99
C SER A 474 7.76 14.16 -11.41
N PRO A 475 7.66 13.81 -12.70
CA PRO A 475 8.25 12.60 -13.24
C PRO A 475 9.76 12.56 -13.00
N ILE A 476 10.32 11.36 -13.05
CA ILE A 476 11.74 11.12 -12.80
C ILE A 476 12.44 10.59 -14.05
N MET A 477 13.77 10.44 -13.94
CA MET A 477 14.64 9.80 -14.93
C MET A 477 14.42 10.31 -16.36
N SER A 478 13.96 9.48 -17.29
CA SER A 478 13.88 9.80 -18.73
C SER A 478 12.77 10.80 -19.05
N HIS A 479 11.76 10.93 -18.19
CA HIS A 479 10.63 11.83 -18.40
C HIS A 479 10.63 13.05 -17.48
N ARG A 480 11.73 13.33 -16.77
CA ARG A 480 11.84 14.44 -15.80
C ARG A 480 11.54 15.84 -16.34
N SER A 481 11.56 16.03 -17.67
CA SER A 481 11.22 17.30 -18.33
C SER A 481 9.72 17.48 -18.56
N SER A 482 8.90 16.46 -18.33
CA SER A 482 7.44 16.53 -18.43
C SER A 482 6.86 17.44 -17.34
N SER A 483 5.84 18.22 -17.69
CA SER A 483 5.10 19.09 -16.77
C SER A 483 4.11 18.35 -15.88
N MET A 484 3.92 17.03 -16.10
CA MET A 484 3.00 16.20 -15.34
C MET A 484 3.33 16.24 -13.83
N LYS A 485 2.33 16.01 -12.99
CA LYS A 485 2.51 15.85 -11.54
C LYS A 485 1.86 14.54 -11.08
N PRO A 486 2.57 13.40 -11.14
CA PRO A 486 1.96 12.08 -11.03
C PRO A 486 1.14 11.88 -9.74
N SER A 487 1.63 12.40 -8.61
CA SER A 487 0.94 12.31 -7.32
C SER A 487 -0.45 12.97 -7.27
N ARG A 488 -0.75 13.89 -8.21
CA ARG A 488 -2.02 14.62 -8.27
C ARG A 488 -3.12 13.87 -9.00
N TYR A 489 -2.77 12.86 -9.80
CA TYR A 489 -3.73 12.12 -10.58
C TYR A 489 -4.53 11.16 -9.68
N PRO A 490 -5.87 11.12 -9.82
CA PRO A 490 -6.69 10.19 -9.08
C PRO A 490 -6.48 8.75 -9.54
N LEU A 491 -6.81 7.82 -8.65
CA LEU A 491 -6.91 6.41 -9.03
C LEU A 491 -8.06 6.23 -10.03
N LEU A 492 -7.80 5.62 -11.20
CA LEU A 492 -8.89 5.23 -12.10
C LEU A 492 -9.75 4.16 -11.41
N ARG A 493 -9.10 3.12 -10.88
CA ARG A 493 -9.75 2.08 -10.10
C ARG A 493 -8.73 1.34 -9.24
N PHE A 494 -9.04 1.17 -7.96
CA PHE A 494 -8.34 0.27 -7.06
C PHE A 494 -9.39 -0.58 -6.35
N GLU A 495 -9.62 -1.80 -6.83
CA GLU A 495 -10.77 -2.59 -6.41
C GLU A 495 -10.45 -4.08 -6.24
N GLY A 496 -10.87 -4.69 -5.13
CA GLY A 496 -10.77 -6.15 -4.96
C GLY A 496 -9.36 -6.68 -4.74
N ASN A 497 -8.42 -5.82 -4.34
CA ASN A 497 -7.04 -6.22 -4.12
C ASN A 497 -6.84 -6.78 -2.70
N SER A 498 -5.94 -7.75 -2.56
CA SER A 498 -5.57 -8.30 -1.25
C SER A 498 -4.07 -8.25 -0.97
N ALA A 499 -3.69 -8.04 0.29
CA ALA A 499 -2.29 -8.10 0.71
C ALA A 499 -2.12 -8.76 2.09
N HIS A 500 -1.03 -9.53 2.27
CA HIS A 500 -0.68 -10.14 3.55
C HIS A 500 0.84 -10.31 3.70
N SER A 501 1.30 -10.57 4.93
CA SER A 501 2.72 -10.86 5.22
C SER A 501 3.72 -9.75 4.82
N SER A 502 3.21 -8.55 4.53
CA SER A 502 3.97 -7.33 4.17
C SER A 502 3.95 -6.31 5.32
N GLY A 503 4.71 -5.22 5.21
CA GLY A 503 4.70 -4.15 6.20
C GLY A 503 5.38 -4.51 7.52
N PHE A 504 6.28 -5.50 7.51
CA PHE A 504 6.91 -6.02 8.74
C PHE A 504 8.01 -5.10 9.29
N TRP A 505 8.77 -4.39 8.46
CA TRP A 505 9.98 -3.69 8.93
C TRP A 505 9.69 -2.37 9.63
N TRP A 506 8.58 -1.71 9.29
CA TRP A 506 8.23 -0.41 9.86
C TRP A 506 6.77 -0.39 10.31
N ALA A 507 6.49 0.05 11.54
CA ALA A 507 5.13 0.03 12.09
C ALA A 507 4.12 0.86 11.28
N SER A 508 4.60 1.90 10.60
CA SER A 508 3.79 2.75 9.74
C SER A 508 3.83 2.32 8.27
N ALA A 509 4.62 1.29 7.90
CA ALA A 509 4.49 0.66 6.60
C ALA A 509 3.13 -0.03 6.55
N GLY A 510 2.40 0.18 5.46
CA GLY A 510 1.13 -0.46 5.21
C GLY A 510 1.33 -1.65 4.26
N MET A 511 0.49 -2.67 4.38
CA MET A 511 0.34 -3.64 3.30
C MET A 511 -0.18 -2.96 2.03
N ILE A 512 -1.12 -2.02 2.21
CA ILE A 512 -1.46 -1.00 1.23
C ILE A 512 -0.87 0.34 1.72
N TYR A 513 0.13 0.86 1.02
CA TYR A 513 0.91 2.01 1.46
C TYR A 513 0.80 3.18 0.49
N PHE A 514 0.23 4.30 0.95
CA PHE A 514 0.26 5.59 0.26
C PHE A 514 1.16 6.53 1.03
N GLY A 515 2.40 6.69 0.59
CA GLY A 515 3.40 7.48 1.28
C GLY A 515 4.79 7.31 0.68
N GLY A 516 5.77 7.94 1.32
CA GLY A 516 7.11 8.09 0.78
C GLY A 516 7.19 9.05 -0.40
N LYS A 517 8.39 9.54 -0.70
CA LYS A 517 8.65 10.46 -1.81
C LYS A 517 9.85 9.98 -2.61
N LEU A 518 9.74 10.02 -3.94
CA LEU A 518 10.86 9.78 -4.85
C LEU A 518 11.07 11.05 -5.69
N TRP A 519 12.30 11.58 -5.70
CA TRP A 519 12.62 12.83 -6.40
C TRP A 519 14.11 12.93 -6.80
N HIS A 520 14.43 13.88 -7.68
CA HIS A 520 15.80 14.32 -7.96
C HIS A 520 16.15 15.54 -7.09
N THR A 521 17.38 15.63 -6.57
CA THR A 521 17.79 16.71 -5.63
C THR A 521 17.67 18.14 -6.16
N ASP A 522 17.74 18.37 -7.47
CA ASP A 522 17.94 19.71 -8.04
C ASP A 522 16.83 20.14 -9.01
N VAL A 523 15.56 20.01 -8.61
CA VAL A 523 14.40 20.39 -9.45
C VAL A 523 14.27 21.90 -9.75
N ASN A 524 15.18 22.74 -9.27
CA ASN A 524 15.21 24.19 -9.57
C ASN A 524 16.36 24.64 -10.49
N THR A 525 17.26 23.75 -10.91
CA THR A 525 18.30 24.08 -11.90
C THR A 525 18.15 23.17 -13.10
N THR A 526 17.69 23.72 -14.22
CA THR A 526 17.78 23.10 -15.55
C THR A 526 19.23 22.88 -16.01
N ALA A 527 20.22 23.21 -15.18
CA ALA A 527 21.64 23.00 -15.45
C ALA A 527 22.19 21.87 -14.55
N PRO A 528 22.94 20.90 -15.12
CA PRO A 528 23.77 19.98 -14.34
C PRO A 528 24.76 20.75 -13.46
N PRO A 529 25.25 20.17 -12.35
CA PRO A 529 26.37 20.73 -11.60
C PRO A 529 27.54 21.05 -12.55
N PRO A 530 28.29 22.16 -12.31
CA PRO A 530 29.47 22.44 -13.11
C PRO A 530 30.44 21.26 -12.96
N ASN A 531 30.79 20.62 -14.08
CA ASN A 531 31.62 19.41 -14.23
C ASN A 531 30.96 18.02 -14.10
N THR A 532 29.63 17.89 -14.19
CA THR A 532 29.01 16.57 -14.38
C THR A 532 27.95 16.57 -15.47
N THR A 533 28.10 15.73 -16.50
CA THR A 533 27.08 15.48 -17.54
C THR A 533 25.93 14.58 -17.05
N ALA A 534 26.03 14.02 -15.84
CA ALA A 534 25.02 13.16 -15.23
C ALA A 534 23.94 13.99 -14.52
N PRO A 535 22.65 13.60 -14.60
CA PRO A 535 21.60 14.20 -13.80
C PRO A 535 21.85 14.00 -12.29
N PRO A 536 21.29 14.87 -11.44
CA PRO A 536 21.36 14.69 -9.99
C PRO A 536 20.83 13.31 -9.56
N PRO A 537 21.41 12.70 -8.52
CA PRO A 537 21.01 11.37 -8.06
C PRO A 537 19.56 11.37 -7.57
N LEU A 538 18.89 10.23 -7.73
CA LEU A 538 17.58 10.01 -7.13
C LEU A 538 17.69 9.92 -5.61
N ARG A 539 16.65 10.40 -4.94
CA ARG A 539 16.43 10.26 -3.49
C ARG A 539 15.07 9.68 -3.22
N TYR A 540 15.03 8.79 -2.24
CA TYR A 540 13.81 8.21 -1.72
C TYR A 540 13.73 8.40 -0.23
N ASN A 541 12.63 8.96 0.25
CA ASN A 541 12.30 8.93 1.67
C ASN A 541 11.08 8.03 1.83
N PRO A 542 11.20 6.87 2.50
CA PRO A 542 10.10 5.92 2.62
C PRO A 542 8.98 6.39 3.54
N CYS A 543 9.23 7.39 4.37
CA CYS A 543 8.34 7.76 5.46
C CYS A 543 7.33 8.85 5.09
N ARG A 544 6.59 9.33 6.09
CA ARG A 544 5.58 10.38 5.92
C ARG A 544 6.24 11.65 5.37
N GLN A 545 5.55 12.26 4.42
CA GLN A 545 5.97 13.49 3.77
C GLN A 545 5.11 14.67 4.23
N ASN A 546 5.74 15.85 4.31
CA ASN A 546 5.07 17.12 4.58
C ASN A 546 5.51 18.15 3.52
N PRO A 547 4.60 18.71 2.70
CA PRO A 547 3.15 18.48 2.71
C PRO A 547 2.75 17.04 2.35
N ALA A 548 1.56 16.64 2.81
CA ALA A 548 0.96 15.34 2.50
C ALA A 548 0.69 15.19 1.00
N ARG A 549 0.53 13.94 0.53
CA ARG A 549 0.11 13.64 -0.85
C ARG A 549 -1.27 14.24 -1.11
N VAL A 550 -1.39 15.08 -2.14
CA VAL A 550 -2.66 15.69 -2.57
C VAL A 550 -3.04 15.18 -3.95
N THR A 551 -4.25 14.64 -4.06
CA THR A 551 -4.89 14.24 -5.32
C THR A 551 -5.93 15.28 -5.70
N CYS A 552 -6.06 15.63 -6.98
CA CYS A 552 -6.91 16.73 -7.44
C CYS A 552 -8.10 16.24 -8.28
N ALA A 553 -9.25 16.89 -8.13
CA ALA A 553 -10.40 16.68 -8.99
C ALA A 553 -10.22 17.46 -10.30
N ALA A 554 -9.92 16.74 -11.38
CA ALA A 554 -9.71 17.23 -12.76
C ALA A 554 -8.50 18.16 -12.99
N GLU A 555 -8.04 18.18 -14.25
CA GLU A 555 -6.82 18.78 -14.78
C GLU A 555 -6.69 20.29 -14.50
N LEU A 556 -6.23 20.65 -13.30
CA LEU A 556 -5.80 22.00 -12.96
C LEU A 556 -4.31 22.14 -13.27
N GLU A 557 -3.95 22.02 -14.55
CA GLU A 557 -2.58 22.23 -15.04
C GLU A 557 -2.12 23.69 -14.90
N SER A 558 -3.06 24.65 -14.89
CA SER A 558 -2.78 26.08 -14.94
C SER A 558 -2.38 26.73 -13.60
N TRP A 559 -2.50 26.04 -12.46
CA TRP A 559 -2.39 26.69 -11.14
C TRP A 559 -1.15 26.34 -10.33
N GLY A 560 -0.22 25.52 -10.83
CA GLY A 560 1.01 25.14 -10.09
C GLY A 560 0.77 24.31 -8.81
N GLY A 561 -0.42 24.35 -8.21
CA GLY A 561 -0.90 23.72 -6.97
C GLY A 561 -2.33 23.18 -7.09
N CYS A 562 -2.73 22.26 -6.21
CA CYS A 562 -4.14 21.89 -6.02
C CYS A 562 -4.79 22.97 -5.14
N PRO A 563 -5.77 23.75 -5.62
CA PRO A 563 -6.45 24.71 -4.77
C PRO A 563 -7.16 23.99 -3.62
N ALA A 564 -7.10 24.54 -2.40
CA ALA A 564 -7.80 23.97 -1.26
C ALA A 564 -9.31 23.89 -1.55
N GLY A 565 -9.92 22.73 -1.25
CA GLY A 565 -11.33 22.43 -1.56
C GLY A 565 -11.54 21.72 -2.90
N TYR A 566 -10.49 21.50 -3.70
CA TYR A 566 -10.53 20.74 -4.96
C TYR A 566 -9.79 19.40 -4.87
N GLU A 567 -9.50 18.94 -3.65
CA GLU A 567 -8.90 17.62 -3.43
C GLU A 567 -9.88 16.52 -3.85
N ALA A 568 -9.44 15.62 -4.72
CA ALA A 568 -10.18 14.41 -5.05
C ALA A 568 -9.86 13.30 -4.05
N ALA A 569 -10.89 12.48 -3.77
CA ALA A 569 -10.73 11.30 -2.97
C ALA A 569 -9.75 10.31 -3.64
N THR A 570 -8.77 9.82 -2.87
CA THR A 570 -8.01 8.63 -3.25
C THR A 570 -8.81 7.41 -2.82
N ARG A 571 -9.62 6.89 -3.76
CA ARG A 571 -10.58 5.83 -3.50
C ARG A 571 -9.99 4.44 -3.68
N ILE A 572 -10.10 3.62 -2.64
CA ILE A 572 -9.89 2.17 -2.70
C ILE A 572 -11.16 1.43 -2.30
N THR A 573 -11.43 0.31 -2.97
CA THR A 573 -12.70 -0.42 -2.84
C THR A 573 -12.50 -1.93 -2.73
N GLU A 574 -13.37 -2.60 -2.00
CA GLU A 574 -13.38 -4.07 -1.85
C GLU A 574 -12.01 -4.66 -1.48
N THR A 575 -11.26 -3.99 -0.61
CA THR A 575 -9.86 -4.32 -0.28
C THR A 575 -9.79 -5.26 0.93
N LYS A 576 -8.92 -6.28 0.86
CA LYS A 576 -8.69 -7.20 1.97
C LYS A 576 -7.24 -7.19 2.43
N VAL A 577 -7.00 -7.09 3.73
CA VAL A 577 -5.66 -7.28 4.30
C VAL A 577 -5.67 -8.28 5.44
N PHE A 578 -4.62 -9.08 5.58
CA PHE A 578 -4.54 -10.05 6.67
C PHE A 578 -3.10 -10.37 7.06
N LEU A 579 -2.90 -10.98 8.23
CA LEU A 579 -1.57 -11.42 8.70
C LEU A 579 -0.51 -10.31 8.65
N GLY A 580 -0.87 -9.13 9.14
CA GLY A 580 -0.02 -7.96 9.20
C GLY A 580 0.53 -7.73 10.60
N ALA A 581 1.85 -7.79 10.74
CA ALA A 581 2.56 -7.43 11.97
C ALA A 581 2.09 -6.08 12.55
N PHE A 582 1.96 -5.06 11.69
CA PHE A 582 1.62 -3.70 12.05
C PHE A 582 0.38 -3.22 11.28
N THR A 583 0.55 -2.31 10.32
CA THR A 583 -0.57 -1.57 9.72
C THR A 583 -1.08 -2.26 8.44
N GLY A 584 -2.38 -2.46 8.35
CA GLY A 584 -3.03 -2.97 7.14
C GLY A 584 -3.03 -1.95 6.01
N VAL A 585 -3.77 -0.86 6.18
CA VAL A 585 -3.76 0.29 5.26
C VAL A 585 -3.10 1.48 5.94
N SER A 586 -2.06 2.03 5.31
CA SER A 586 -1.37 3.22 5.79
C SER A 586 -1.45 4.29 4.71
N HIS A 587 -2.21 5.36 4.98
CA HIS A 587 -2.53 6.38 4.00
C HIS A 587 -2.18 7.78 4.48
N TRP A 588 -1.08 8.33 3.94
CA TRP A 588 -0.52 9.65 4.28
C TRP A 588 -0.95 10.78 3.32
N GLY A 589 -2.02 10.58 2.55
CA GLY A 589 -2.63 11.60 1.69
C GLY A 589 -3.77 12.41 2.34
N SER A 590 -4.24 13.45 1.65
CA SER A 590 -5.19 14.45 2.20
C SER A 590 -6.66 14.03 2.24
N ALA A 591 -7.13 13.20 1.29
CA ALA A 591 -8.55 12.81 1.16
C ALA A 591 -8.70 11.30 0.88
N PRO A 592 -8.49 10.42 1.87
CA PRO A 592 -8.59 8.97 1.69
C PRO A 592 -10.06 8.52 1.66
N GLU A 593 -10.43 7.65 0.72
CA GLU A 593 -11.76 7.01 0.70
C GLU A 593 -11.61 5.49 0.63
N ILE A 594 -12.13 4.77 1.64
CA ILE A 594 -12.04 3.31 1.74
C ILE A 594 -13.45 2.73 1.87
N VAL A 595 -13.91 2.02 0.84
CA VAL A 595 -15.28 1.47 0.80
C VAL A 595 -15.28 -0.03 0.53
N GLY A 596 -15.82 -0.83 1.44
CA GLY A 596 -15.69 -2.28 1.37
C GLY A 596 -14.29 -2.69 1.78
N TYR A 597 -14.06 -2.87 3.07
CA TYR A 597 -12.72 -3.15 3.59
C TYR A 597 -12.74 -4.23 4.67
N GLU A 598 -11.86 -5.21 4.50
CA GLU A 598 -11.66 -6.30 5.44
C GLU A 598 -10.24 -6.31 5.99
N ALA A 599 -10.11 -6.49 7.30
CA ALA A 599 -8.82 -6.69 7.95
C ALA A 599 -8.88 -7.83 8.98
N HIS A 600 -7.94 -8.77 8.88
CA HIS A 600 -7.92 -9.96 9.74
C HIS A 600 -6.53 -10.22 10.33
N ASP A 601 -6.44 -10.44 11.64
CA ASP A 601 -5.15 -10.76 12.30
C ASP A 601 -4.03 -9.72 12.04
N VAL A 602 -4.39 -8.45 12.09
CA VAL A 602 -3.47 -7.32 11.91
C VAL A 602 -3.11 -6.66 13.24
N GLY A 603 -1.97 -5.96 13.31
CA GLY A 603 -1.58 -5.14 14.46
C GLY A 603 -2.47 -3.90 14.59
N LEU A 604 -2.67 -3.19 13.49
CA LEU A 604 -3.54 -2.03 13.30
C LEU A 604 -4.25 -2.19 11.94
N SER A 605 -5.58 -2.06 11.90
CA SER A 605 -6.29 -2.17 10.62
C SER A 605 -5.91 -1.05 9.67
N ALA A 606 -6.14 0.20 10.06
CA ALA A 606 -5.84 1.33 9.21
C ALA A 606 -5.30 2.53 10.00
N SER A 607 -4.30 3.20 9.40
CA SER A 607 -3.77 4.49 9.80
C SER A 607 -4.02 5.47 8.66
N ILE A 608 -4.82 6.50 8.92
CA ILE A 608 -5.36 7.38 7.87
C ILE A 608 -5.20 8.82 8.33
N LEU A 609 -4.57 9.66 7.50
CA LEU A 609 -4.50 11.12 7.71
C LEU A 609 -5.53 11.86 6.86
N GLY A 610 -5.79 13.12 7.22
CA GLY A 610 -6.63 14.03 6.44
C GLY A 610 -8.14 13.76 6.56
N TYR A 611 -8.89 14.11 5.52
CA TYR A 611 -10.35 13.98 5.46
C TYR A 611 -10.73 12.57 5.01
N GLY A 612 -10.71 11.60 5.93
CA GLY A 612 -10.97 10.19 5.60
C GLY A 612 -12.47 9.83 5.54
N PHE A 613 -12.88 9.08 4.53
CA PHE A 613 -14.19 8.44 4.52
C PHE A 613 -14.04 6.91 4.48
N LEU A 614 -14.70 6.24 5.43
CA LEU A 614 -14.69 4.79 5.55
C LEU A 614 -16.13 4.28 5.62
N ASN A 615 -16.45 3.31 4.77
CA ASN A 615 -17.78 2.71 4.71
C ASN A 615 -17.71 1.21 4.41
N ARG A 616 -18.63 0.42 4.98
CA ARG A 616 -18.62 -1.06 4.85
C ARG A 616 -17.25 -1.60 5.29
N VAL A 617 -17.03 -1.63 6.59
CA VAL A 617 -15.75 -2.10 7.16
C VAL A 617 -15.99 -3.32 8.03
N LEU A 618 -15.14 -4.33 7.90
CA LEU A 618 -15.07 -5.48 8.80
C LEU A 618 -13.64 -5.64 9.29
N VAL A 619 -13.43 -5.39 10.59
CA VAL A 619 -12.15 -5.67 11.24
C VAL A 619 -12.34 -6.84 12.19
N ARG A 620 -11.69 -7.95 11.87
CA ARG A 620 -11.56 -9.11 12.77
C ARG A 620 -10.17 -9.11 13.38
N CYS A 621 -10.05 -8.43 14.52
CA CYS A 621 -8.77 -8.20 15.16
C CYS A 621 -8.02 -9.52 15.43
N ARG A 622 -8.72 -10.56 15.90
CA ARG A 622 -8.19 -11.93 15.99
C ARG A 622 -9.19 -12.96 15.46
N THR A 623 -8.73 -13.83 14.57
CA THR A 623 -9.50 -14.96 14.03
C THR A 623 -9.46 -16.16 14.97
N GLY A 624 -8.36 -16.30 15.72
CA GLY A 624 -8.05 -17.47 16.54
C GLY A 624 -7.09 -18.45 15.85
N ALA A 625 -6.67 -18.15 14.62
CA ALA A 625 -5.62 -18.91 13.95
C ALA A 625 -4.28 -18.76 14.68
N ALA A 626 -3.48 -19.83 14.69
CA ALA A 626 -2.10 -19.77 15.16
C ALA A 626 -1.27 -18.89 14.22
N LEU A 627 -0.71 -17.79 14.74
CA LEU A 627 0.08 -16.85 13.96
C LEU A 627 1.55 -17.26 13.96
N GLN A 628 2.15 -17.36 12.77
CA GLN A 628 3.58 -17.65 12.63
C GLN A 628 4.39 -16.34 12.63
N VAL A 629 5.36 -16.25 13.54
CA VAL A 629 6.23 -15.06 13.75
C VAL A 629 7.71 -15.41 13.54
N PRO A 630 8.55 -14.45 13.09
CA PRO A 630 9.99 -14.62 12.92
C PRO A 630 10.74 -14.60 14.27
N CYS A 631 10.49 -15.62 15.09
CA CYS A 631 10.96 -15.74 16.48
C CYS A 631 11.87 -16.97 16.67
N GLU A 632 12.85 -17.14 15.79
CA GLU A 632 13.78 -18.30 15.79
C GLU A 632 15.13 -18.00 16.46
N VAL A 633 15.37 -16.76 16.86
CA VAL A 633 16.61 -16.33 17.53
C VAL A 633 16.56 -16.60 19.04
N SER A 634 17.72 -16.92 19.63
CA SER A 634 17.85 -17.12 21.07
C SER A 634 17.37 -15.89 21.85
N GLY A 635 16.47 -16.10 22.82
CA GLY A 635 15.86 -15.04 23.63
C GLY A 635 14.57 -14.42 23.07
N CYS A 636 14.16 -14.76 21.84
CA CYS A 636 12.83 -14.39 21.36
C CYS A 636 11.75 -15.28 22.02
N ASN A 637 10.66 -14.67 22.48
CA ASN A 637 9.51 -15.37 23.03
C ASN A 637 8.27 -15.08 22.18
N VAL A 638 7.63 -16.13 21.66
CA VAL A 638 6.50 -16.03 20.73
C VAL A 638 5.30 -15.35 21.40
N ASP A 639 5.02 -15.68 22.66
CA ASP A 639 3.87 -15.14 23.40
C ASP A 639 4.03 -13.64 23.66
N THR A 640 5.21 -13.20 24.09
CA THR A 640 5.51 -11.76 24.30
C THR A 640 5.47 -11.00 22.98
N THR A 641 5.95 -11.63 21.91
CA THR A 641 5.98 -11.06 20.55
C THR A 641 4.56 -10.84 20.04
N LEU A 642 3.71 -11.86 20.07
CA LEU A 642 2.31 -11.74 19.66
C LEU A 642 1.51 -10.80 20.57
N ALA A 643 1.81 -10.75 21.87
CA ALA A 643 1.20 -9.79 22.79
C ALA A 643 1.55 -8.33 22.47
N SER A 644 2.63 -8.08 21.74
CA SER A 644 3.01 -6.74 21.28
C SER A 644 2.19 -6.25 20.09
N MET A 645 1.51 -7.15 19.37
CA MET A 645 0.59 -6.79 18.29
C MET A 645 -0.74 -6.31 18.85
N GLY A 646 -1.03 -5.02 18.74
CA GLY A 646 -2.18 -4.38 19.38
C GLY A 646 -3.55 -4.97 19.01
N GLY A 647 -3.72 -5.50 17.79
CA GLY A 647 -5.05 -5.94 17.34
C GLY A 647 -6.04 -4.78 17.36
N THR A 648 -5.58 -3.62 16.90
CA THR A 648 -6.28 -2.34 16.98
C THR A 648 -7.11 -2.13 15.73
N GLY A 649 -8.34 -1.65 15.90
CA GLY A 649 -9.22 -1.28 14.81
C GLY A 649 -8.68 -0.05 14.08
N PHE A 650 -8.97 1.13 14.62
CA PHE A 650 -8.66 2.40 13.99
C PHE A 650 -8.05 3.38 15.00
N ILE A 651 -7.03 4.13 14.57
CA ILE A 651 -6.41 5.19 15.36
C ILE A 651 -6.76 6.56 14.77
N TRP A 652 -7.33 7.41 15.61
CA TRP A 652 -7.52 8.83 15.37
C TRP A 652 -6.20 9.57 15.63
N TYR A 653 -5.49 9.96 14.56
CA TYR A 653 -4.10 10.42 14.63
C TYR A 653 -3.90 11.80 13.95
N ASP A 654 -3.16 12.70 14.61
CA ASP A 654 -2.68 14.02 14.09
C ASP A 654 -3.72 15.18 13.97
N THR A 655 -3.51 16.11 13.04
CA THR A 655 -4.21 17.38 12.83
C THR A 655 -5.44 17.27 11.95
N ALA A 656 -6.39 18.20 12.16
CA ALA A 656 -7.52 18.41 11.26
C ALA A 656 -8.34 17.13 10.98
N GLN A 657 -8.35 16.21 11.95
CA GLN A 657 -9.04 14.93 11.85
C GLN A 657 -10.54 15.17 11.63
N ALA A 658 -11.02 14.82 10.44
CA ALA A 658 -12.40 14.96 10.04
C ALA A 658 -12.83 13.69 9.30
N HIS A 659 -12.63 12.54 9.94
CA HIS A 659 -13.01 11.27 9.33
C HIS A 659 -14.47 10.92 9.61
N ILE A 660 -15.09 10.32 8.62
CA ILE A 660 -16.45 9.78 8.67
C ILE A 660 -16.36 8.26 8.54
N PHE A 661 -16.91 7.55 9.51
CA PHE A 661 -16.96 6.09 9.54
C PHE A 661 -18.41 5.60 9.53
N THR A 662 -18.76 4.75 8.59
CA THR A 662 -20.13 4.23 8.47
C THR A 662 -20.15 2.72 8.25
N ASN A 663 -21.16 2.05 8.80
CA ASN A 663 -21.41 0.62 8.57
C ASN A 663 -20.15 -0.24 8.83
N ALA A 664 -19.61 -0.15 10.04
CA ALA A 664 -18.38 -0.85 10.43
C ALA A 664 -18.65 -1.90 11.50
N THR A 665 -18.12 -3.10 11.31
CA THR A 665 -18.19 -4.20 12.28
C THR A 665 -16.79 -4.51 12.81
N PHE A 666 -16.64 -4.47 14.13
CA PHE A 666 -15.41 -4.83 14.84
C PHE A 666 -15.63 -6.12 15.64
N ARG A 667 -14.93 -7.17 15.24
CA ARG A 667 -15.09 -8.52 15.76
C ARG A 667 -13.85 -8.97 16.51
N ARG A 668 -14.04 -9.51 17.72
CA ARG A 668 -12.99 -10.13 18.54
C ARG A 668 -11.79 -9.22 18.76
N CYS A 669 -12.06 -7.94 19.03
CA CYS A 669 -11.04 -6.94 19.35
C CYS A 669 -10.78 -6.90 20.86
N GLY A 670 -9.51 -6.65 21.25
CA GLY A 670 -8.99 -6.84 22.60
C GLY A 670 -8.05 -8.06 22.66
N VAL A 671 -6.74 -7.84 22.57
CA VAL A 671 -5.75 -8.93 22.66
C VAL A 671 -5.31 -9.19 24.09
N ARG A 672 -5.00 -10.44 24.43
CA ARG A 672 -4.45 -10.79 25.75
C ARG A 672 -3.04 -10.21 25.95
N ALA A 673 -2.72 -9.88 27.20
CA ALA A 673 -1.37 -9.48 27.60
C ALA A 673 -0.45 -10.71 27.66
N SER A 674 0.85 -10.46 27.49
CA SER A 674 1.88 -11.49 27.61
C SER A 674 1.78 -12.26 28.93
N GLY A 675 1.96 -13.58 28.91
CA GLY A 675 2.00 -14.43 30.11
C GLY A 675 0.65 -14.74 30.76
N SER A 676 -0.47 -14.35 30.14
CA SER A 676 -1.82 -14.58 30.71
C SER A 676 -2.41 -15.98 30.45
N GLY A 677 -1.69 -16.88 29.77
CA GLY A 677 -2.02 -18.31 29.64
C GLY A 677 -3.29 -18.65 28.86
N GLY A 678 -3.98 -17.68 28.25
CA GLY A 678 -5.28 -17.90 27.59
C GLY A 678 -5.20 -17.92 26.06
N THR A 679 -5.87 -18.89 25.44
CA THR A 679 -6.07 -19.03 23.99
C THR A 679 -7.31 -18.28 23.45
N GLU A 680 -8.01 -17.54 24.33
CA GLU A 680 -9.27 -16.89 23.96
C GLU A 680 -9.10 -15.80 22.90
N VAL A 681 -9.96 -15.90 21.87
CA VAL A 681 -10.02 -15.00 20.73
C VAL A 681 -10.78 -13.72 21.14
N GLY A 682 -10.08 -12.79 21.76
CA GLY A 682 -10.65 -11.55 22.28
C GLY A 682 -10.73 -11.55 23.80
N CYS A 683 -10.44 -10.41 24.40
CA CYS A 683 -10.66 -10.17 25.82
C CYS A 683 -12.14 -9.88 26.09
N GLY A 684 -12.75 -10.64 27.00
CA GLY A 684 -14.12 -10.42 27.47
C GLY A 684 -14.29 -9.12 28.26
N THR A 685 -15.33 -9.04 29.10
CA THR A 685 -15.62 -7.84 29.92
C THR A 685 -14.66 -7.63 31.09
N GLY A 686 -13.84 -8.63 31.44
CA GLY A 686 -12.81 -8.54 32.49
C GLY A 686 -11.49 -7.94 32.01
N SER A 687 -10.76 -7.26 32.91
CA SER A 687 -9.48 -6.60 32.61
C SER A 687 -8.24 -7.48 32.86
N SER A 688 -8.37 -8.58 33.60
CA SER A 688 -7.27 -9.47 34.01
C SER A 688 -6.65 -10.21 32.82
N GLY A 689 -5.35 -9.99 32.59
CA GLY A 689 -4.61 -10.67 31.52
C GLY A 689 -4.82 -10.08 30.12
N CYS A 690 -5.29 -8.85 29.99
CA CYS A 690 -5.57 -8.18 28.71
C CYS A 690 -4.64 -6.99 28.42
N SER A 691 -4.17 -6.89 27.17
CA SER A 691 -3.22 -5.87 26.72
C SER A 691 -3.88 -4.49 26.69
N ALA A 692 -3.24 -3.51 27.33
CA ALA A 692 -3.65 -2.10 27.26
C ALA A 692 -3.44 -1.47 25.87
N ARG A 693 -2.71 -2.15 24.97
CA ARG A 693 -2.39 -1.64 23.63
C ARG A 693 -3.48 -1.89 22.58
N SER A 694 -4.58 -2.53 22.96
CA SER A 694 -5.66 -2.95 22.05
C SER A 694 -6.88 -2.06 22.19
N SER A 695 -7.41 -1.55 21.07
CA SER A 695 -8.68 -0.84 21.03
C SER A 695 -9.32 -0.90 19.65
N VAL A 696 -10.64 -0.79 19.57
CA VAL A 696 -11.35 -0.50 18.33
C VAL A 696 -11.15 0.96 17.95
N TRP A 697 -11.45 1.88 18.86
CA TRP A 697 -11.23 3.31 18.69
C TRP A 697 -10.09 3.76 19.59
N ALA A 698 -8.96 4.07 18.97
CA ALA A 698 -7.76 4.49 19.64
C ALA A 698 -7.58 6.01 19.50
N PHE A 699 -7.44 6.71 20.62
CA PHE A 699 -7.22 8.16 20.64
C PHE A 699 -5.76 8.48 20.96
N LEU A 700 -5.13 9.26 20.09
CA LEU A 700 -3.80 9.80 20.33
C LEU A 700 -3.91 11.26 20.80
N THR A 701 -3.52 11.51 22.05
CA THR A 701 -3.79 12.80 22.70
C THR A 701 -2.53 13.48 23.26
N HIS A 702 -1.38 13.36 22.60
CA HIS A 702 -0.10 13.88 23.12
C HIS A 702 0.36 15.19 22.47
N SER A 703 -0.43 15.79 21.57
CA SER A 703 0.00 17.00 20.87
C SER A 703 -0.59 18.29 21.46
N ASP A 704 0.28 19.24 21.80
CA ASP A 704 -0.10 20.64 22.07
C ASP A 704 -0.11 21.51 20.81
N GLN A 705 0.39 20.99 19.67
CA GLN A 705 0.47 21.68 18.39
C GLN A 705 -0.63 21.22 17.43
N PHE A 706 -0.81 19.91 17.33
CA PHE A 706 -1.64 19.23 16.33
C PHE A 706 -2.94 18.76 16.96
N ALA A 707 -3.99 19.59 16.88
CA ALA A 707 -5.25 19.36 17.58
C ALA A 707 -6.43 19.09 16.62
N PRO A 708 -7.47 18.37 17.08
CA PRO A 708 -8.69 18.12 16.31
C PRO A 708 -9.50 19.42 16.17
N GLN A 709 -10.00 19.71 14.95
CA GLN A 709 -10.69 20.96 14.63
C GLN A 709 -12.21 20.79 14.66
N PHE A 710 -12.83 20.23 13.62
CA PHE A 710 -14.29 20.22 13.49
C PHE A 710 -14.93 19.09 14.28
N MET A 711 -15.11 17.91 13.69
CA MET A 711 -15.69 16.76 14.35
C MET A 711 -15.49 15.51 13.50
N GLN A 712 -15.08 14.43 14.14
CA GLN A 712 -15.16 13.08 13.57
C GLN A 712 -16.59 12.59 13.66
N ALA A 713 -17.02 11.72 12.75
CA ALA A 713 -18.36 11.18 12.76
C ALA A 713 -18.41 9.66 12.60
N THR A 714 -19.33 9.02 13.32
CA THR A 714 -19.68 7.61 13.10
C THR A 714 -21.16 7.38 12.94
N LYS A 715 -21.50 6.28 12.27
CA LYS A 715 -22.86 5.75 12.18
C LYS A 715 -22.85 4.24 11.88
N GLY A 716 -23.75 3.47 12.48
CA GLY A 716 -23.91 2.04 12.17
C GLY A 716 -22.68 1.21 12.57
N ILE A 717 -22.15 1.42 13.77
CA ILE A 717 -21.03 0.67 14.32
C ILE A 717 -21.54 -0.58 15.05
N ARG A 718 -20.96 -1.73 14.76
CA ARG A 718 -21.33 -3.01 15.35
C ARG A 718 -20.12 -3.65 16.02
N TYR A 719 -20.34 -4.21 17.21
CA TYR A 719 -19.33 -4.93 17.97
C TYR A 719 -19.74 -6.40 18.12
N GLU A 720 -18.83 -7.32 17.80
CA GLU A 720 -19.08 -8.76 17.90
C GLU A 720 -17.98 -9.42 18.73
N ASN A 721 -18.33 -9.88 19.94
CA ASN A 721 -17.35 -10.41 20.89
C ASN A 721 -16.20 -9.42 21.20
N THR A 722 -16.55 -8.14 21.40
CA THR A 722 -15.61 -7.07 21.75
C THR A 722 -16.06 -6.46 23.08
N GLY A 723 -15.27 -6.69 24.13
CA GLY A 723 -15.52 -6.17 25.47
C GLY A 723 -15.56 -4.64 25.51
N LEU A 724 -16.36 -4.07 26.42
CA LEU A 724 -16.57 -2.61 26.53
C LEU A 724 -15.25 -1.84 26.65
N ARG A 725 -14.29 -2.35 27.44
CA ARG A 725 -12.93 -1.79 27.59
C ARG A 725 -12.19 -1.57 26.28
N PHE A 726 -12.42 -2.41 25.28
CA PHE A 726 -11.68 -2.36 24.01
C PHE A 726 -12.44 -1.59 22.94
N ARG A 727 -13.63 -1.06 23.23
CA ARG A 727 -14.36 -0.25 22.26
C ARG A 727 -13.70 1.11 22.11
N MET A 728 -13.29 1.73 23.22
CA MET A 728 -12.73 3.07 23.27
C MET A 728 -11.58 3.12 24.27
N THR A 729 -10.40 3.58 23.84
CA THR A 729 -9.21 3.68 24.70
C THR A 729 -8.45 4.97 24.45
N ASN A 730 -8.07 5.65 25.53
CA ASN A 730 -7.19 6.82 25.50
C ASN A 730 -5.74 6.41 25.82
N PHE A 731 -4.84 6.49 24.84
CA PHE A 731 -3.47 5.97 24.97
C PHE A 731 -2.53 6.83 25.84
N VAL A 732 -2.89 8.06 26.20
CA VAL A 732 -1.99 8.93 26.98
C VAL A 732 -2.12 8.72 28.49
N ALA A 733 -3.27 8.23 28.98
CA ALA A 733 -3.43 7.92 30.39
C ALA A 733 -2.58 6.70 30.85
N ASP A 734 -2.26 5.78 29.93
CA ASP A 734 -1.65 4.49 30.24
C ASP A 734 -0.11 4.47 30.20
N ASN A 735 0.55 5.54 29.77
CA ASN A 735 2.02 5.59 29.66
C ASN A 735 2.72 6.23 30.87
N GLY A 736 2.00 6.58 31.95
CA GLY A 736 2.59 6.99 33.24
C GLY A 736 3.49 8.24 33.23
N GLY A 737 3.69 8.89 32.08
CA GLY A 737 4.52 10.08 31.96
C GLY A 737 3.73 11.34 32.29
N HIS A 738 4.19 12.10 33.29
CA HIS A 738 3.77 13.50 33.43
C HIS A 738 4.17 14.26 32.16
N LEU A 739 3.21 14.91 31.51
CA LEU A 739 3.52 15.84 30.43
C LEU A 739 4.35 16.98 31.04
N HIS A 740 5.50 17.31 30.45
CA HIS A 740 6.35 18.42 30.90
C HIS A 740 5.74 19.80 30.60
N ASN A 741 4.42 19.88 30.42
CA ASN A 741 3.68 21.08 30.05
C ASN A 741 3.04 21.81 31.26
N GLY A 742 3.22 21.29 32.48
CA GLY A 742 2.59 21.83 33.70
C GLY A 742 1.12 21.46 33.87
N MET A 743 0.58 20.58 33.01
CA MET A 743 -0.79 20.06 33.03
C MET A 743 -0.77 18.52 32.98
N SER A 744 -1.89 17.90 33.35
CA SER A 744 -2.13 16.45 33.25
C SER A 744 -2.52 15.98 31.84
N SER A 745 -2.79 16.90 30.89
CA SER A 745 -3.15 16.56 29.50
C SER A 745 -2.58 17.53 28.45
N SER A 746 -2.57 17.13 27.18
CA SER A 746 -2.25 18.03 26.05
C SER A 746 -3.49 18.74 25.52
N VAL A 747 -3.31 19.72 24.62
CA VAL A 747 -4.39 20.43 23.91
C VAL A 747 -5.21 19.45 23.07
N SER A 748 -4.58 18.62 22.24
CA SER A 748 -5.29 17.59 21.47
C SER A 748 -6.12 16.67 22.36
N GLY A 749 -5.61 16.33 23.54
CA GLY A 749 -6.36 15.54 24.52
C GLY A 749 -7.58 16.21 25.10
N ARG A 750 -7.55 17.52 25.36
CA ARG A 750 -8.71 18.28 25.87
C ARG A 750 -9.76 18.59 24.80
N LEU A 751 -9.34 18.62 23.54
CA LEU A 751 -10.20 19.00 22.41
C LEU A 751 -10.78 17.81 21.64
N GLN A 752 -10.39 16.58 21.99
CA GLN A 752 -10.93 15.38 21.35
C GLN A 752 -12.45 15.36 21.45
N ASN A 753 -13.09 15.26 20.30
CA ASN A 753 -14.54 15.30 20.15
C ASN A 753 -14.99 14.43 18.97
N TRP A 754 -16.21 13.92 19.07
CA TRP A 754 -16.75 12.96 18.12
C TRP A 754 -18.29 12.97 18.15
N TYR A 755 -18.89 13.05 16.96
CA TYR A 755 -20.33 12.87 16.75
C TYR A 755 -20.66 11.43 16.40
N ASP A 756 -21.41 10.75 17.27
CA ASP A 756 -21.94 9.43 16.97
C ASP A 756 -23.41 9.57 16.56
N ALA A 757 -23.69 9.52 15.26
CA ALA A 757 -24.95 9.97 14.68
C ALA A 757 -26.17 9.12 15.07
N ASP A 758 -25.96 7.90 15.58
CA ASP A 758 -27.01 7.00 16.03
C ASP A 758 -26.72 6.33 17.39
N GLY A 759 -25.60 6.70 18.03
CA GLY A 759 -25.18 6.20 19.34
C GLY A 759 -24.53 4.81 19.30
N THR A 760 -24.40 4.21 18.12
CA THR A 760 -23.97 2.82 17.98
C THR A 760 -22.50 2.60 18.34
N ALA A 761 -21.63 3.59 18.15
CA ALA A 761 -20.23 3.48 18.52
C ALA A 761 -20.04 3.47 20.05
N ALA A 762 -20.84 4.24 20.79
CA ALA A 762 -20.90 4.16 22.25
C ALA A 762 -21.64 2.90 22.76
N GLY A 763 -22.31 2.14 21.87
CA GLY A 763 -23.18 1.04 22.26
C GLY A 763 -24.51 1.49 22.89
N LEU A 764 -24.93 2.73 22.59
CA LEU A 764 -26.15 3.37 23.06
C LEU A 764 -27.15 3.56 21.90
N ARG A 765 -28.25 4.27 22.16
CA ARG A 765 -29.28 4.58 21.14
C ARG A 765 -29.44 6.09 20.99
N GLY A 766 -29.50 6.55 19.74
CA GLY A 766 -29.77 7.94 19.38
C GLY A 766 -28.49 8.78 19.31
N PRO A 767 -28.55 9.97 18.69
CA PRO A 767 -27.35 10.76 18.40
C PRO A 767 -26.64 11.26 19.67
N LEU A 768 -25.31 11.13 19.70
CA LEU A 768 -24.45 11.52 20.83
C LEU A 768 -23.32 12.47 20.39
N LEU A 769 -23.02 13.41 21.27
CA LEU A 769 -21.76 14.15 21.29
C LEU A 769 -20.85 13.52 22.33
N LEU A 770 -19.69 13.05 21.86
CA LEU A 770 -18.63 12.51 22.67
C LEU A 770 -17.53 13.55 22.81
N GLY A 771 -17.08 13.81 24.04
CA GLY A 771 -16.07 14.82 24.32
C GLY A 771 -15.16 14.42 25.46
N SER A 772 -13.88 14.76 25.37
CA SER A 772 -12.91 14.30 26.37
C SER A 772 -13.07 14.94 27.75
N ALA A 773 -12.68 14.20 28.79
CA ALA A 773 -12.76 14.62 30.18
C ALA A 773 -11.41 14.51 30.94
N PRO A 774 -10.28 15.01 30.42
CA PRO A 774 -9.08 15.11 31.25
C PRO A 774 -9.34 16.03 32.45
N LEU A 775 -8.63 15.82 33.57
CA LEU A 775 -8.81 16.58 34.81
C LEU A 775 -8.75 18.10 34.58
N ASP A 776 -7.84 18.55 33.70
CA ASP A 776 -7.67 19.98 33.40
C ASP A 776 -8.72 20.53 32.44
N GLY A 777 -9.46 19.69 31.69
CA GLY A 777 -10.52 20.14 30.77
C GLY A 777 -11.79 20.64 31.49
N GLY A 778 -11.88 20.42 32.80
CA GLY A 778 -13.00 20.85 33.63
C GLY A 778 -14.35 20.33 33.13
N LYS A 779 -15.37 21.19 33.17
CA LYS A 779 -16.74 20.85 32.74
C LYS A 779 -17.01 21.12 31.25
N TRP A 780 -15.98 21.33 30.42
CA TRP A 780 -16.14 21.79 29.03
C TRP A 780 -17.05 20.89 28.18
N TRP A 781 -16.91 19.58 28.32
CA TRP A 781 -17.75 18.57 27.64
C TRP A 781 -18.85 17.98 28.54
N HIS A 782 -18.95 18.41 29.80
CA HIS A 782 -20.03 18.02 30.72
C HIS A 782 -21.20 19.02 30.60
N LEU A 783 -21.99 18.85 29.53
CA LEU A 783 -22.95 19.85 29.05
C LEU A 783 -24.20 20.02 29.93
N ASP A 784 -24.64 18.95 30.59
CA ASP A 784 -25.76 18.92 31.54
C ASP A 784 -25.72 17.62 32.38
N ASP A 785 -26.63 17.48 33.34
CA ASP A 785 -26.68 16.32 34.25
C ASP A 785 -27.09 15.00 33.58
N ALA A 786 -27.56 15.04 32.33
CA ALA A 786 -27.86 13.84 31.56
C ALA A 786 -26.64 13.29 30.81
N CYS A 787 -25.52 14.02 30.78
CA CYS A 787 -24.27 13.51 30.25
C CYS A 787 -23.70 12.43 31.16
N VAL A 788 -23.26 11.31 30.59
CA VAL A 788 -22.66 10.18 31.32
C VAL A 788 -21.19 10.09 30.99
N MET A 789 -20.33 9.84 31.97
CA MET A 789 -18.91 9.59 31.72
C MET A 789 -18.68 8.11 31.44
N GLU A 790 -18.03 7.79 30.33
CA GLU A 790 -17.48 6.45 30.10
C GLU A 790 -16.20 6.30 30.93
N PRO A 791 -16.16 5.39 31.92
CA PRO A 791 -15.13 5.39 32.95
C PRO A 791 -13.73 4.99 32.45
N LEU A 792 -13.61 4.27 31.33
CA LEU A 792 -12.33 3.74 30.85
C LEU A 792 -11.61 4.71 29.91
N SER A 793 -12.32 5.24 28.92
CA SER A 793 -11.82 6.22 27.95
C SER A 793 -11.87 7.65 28.47
N ARG A 794 -12.59 7.90 29.59
CA ARG A 794 -12.85 9.23 30.16
C ARG A 794 -13.44 10.19 29.13
N LEU A 795 -14.46 9.72 28.42
CA LEU A 795 -15.25 10.51 27.47
C LEU A 795 -16.63 10.80 28.05
N TRP A 796 -17.05 12.06 28.03
CA TRP A 796 -18.44 12.43 28.25
C TRP A 796 -19.28 12.01 27.06
N GLN A 797 -20.40 11.35 27.34
CA GLN A 797 -21.42 10.91 26.39
C GLN A 797 -22.67 11.76 26.62
N CYS A 798 -22.92 12.72 25.74
CA CYS A 798 -24.01 13.67 25.87
C CYS A 798 -25.01 13.55 24.72
N GLY A 799 -26.30 13.44 25.03
CA GLY A 799 -27.35 13.42 24.01
C GLY A 799 -27.41 14.72 23.20
N VAL A 800 -27.58 14.58 21.88
CA VAL A 800 -27.82 15.74 20.99
C VAL A 800 -29.26 16.20 21.16
N ARG A 801 -29.44 17.38 21.78
CA ARG A 801 -30.75 17.98 22.07
C ARG A 801 -30.85 19.34 21.40
N GLY A 802 -31.99 19.65 20.76
CA GLY A 802 -32.20 20.93 20.08
C GLY A 802 -31.16 21.17 18.98
N THR A 803 -30.53 22.35 18.99
CA THR A 803 -29.53 22.77 18.00
C THR A 803 -28.08 22.45 18.40
N ARG A 804 -27.86 21.67 19.47
CA ARG A 804 -26.51 21.37 19.98
C ARG A 804 -25.65 20.70 18.91
N THR A 805 -24.47 21.26 18.69
CA THR A 805 -23.47 20.73 17.76
C THR A 805 -22.11 21.26 18.15
N VAL A 806 -21.01 20.72 17.61
CA VAL A 806 -19.69 21.32 17.88
C VAL A 806 -19.34 22.38 16.84
N GLY A 807 -18.55 23.34 17.30
CA GLY A 807 -17.88 24.32 16.48
C GLY A 807 -16.42 24.45 16.93
N SER A 808 -15.61 25.04 16.08
CA SER A 808 -14.19 25.25 16.29
C SER A 808 -13.79 26.67 15.90
N VAL A 809 -12.85 27.25 16.64
CA VAL A 809 -12.23 28.54 16.34
C VAL A 809 -10.76 28.51 16.77
N LEU A 810 -9.90 29.12 15.96
CA LEU A 810 -8.53 29.42 16.33
C LEU A 810 -8.46 30.87 16.84
N LEU A 811 -8.17 31.04 18.13
CA LEU A 811 -7.94 32.33 18.78
C LEU A 811 -6.45 32.71 18.65
N GLN A 812 -6.14 33.88 18.09
CA GLN A 812 -4.75 34.32 17.91
C GLN A 812 -4.56 35.73 18.47
N TRP A 813 -3.73 35.89 19.51
CA TRP A 813 -3.54 37.15 20.23
C TRP A 813 -2.10 37.69 20.20
N TYR A 814 -1.21 37.01 19.47
CA TYR A 814 0.15 37.46 19.22
C TYR A 814 0.60 36.99 17.82
N GLU A 815 1.13 37.88 16.99
CA GLU A 815 1.41 37.57 15.57
C GLU A 815 2.47 36.48 15.38
N GLU A 816 3.51 36.40 16.23
CA GLU A 816 4.56 35.37 16.11
C GLU A 816 4.19 34.03 16.78
N GLN A 817 3.00 33.94 17.40
CA GLN A 817 2.52 32.74 18.09
C GLN A 817 2.42 31.54 17.15
N ALA A 818 1.80 31.71 15.97
CA ALA A 818 1.62 30.63 15.01
C ALA A 818 2.96 30.09 14.44
N ARG A 819 3.99 30.95 14.37
CA ARG A 819 5.32 30.59 13.84
C ARG A 819 6.21 29.89 14.88
N SER A 820 5.91 30.07 16.17
CA SER A 820 6.72 29.53 17.28
C SER A 820 6.16 28.25 17.89
N LEU A 821 4.87 27.95 17.68
CA LEU A 821 4.21 26.71 18.11
C LEU A 821 4.92 25.47 17.54
N GLY A 822 5.21 24.49 18.41
CA GLY A 822 5.87 23.24 18.04
C GLY A 822 7.40 23.31 17.85
N ARG A 823 7.97 24.53 17.68
CA ARG A 823 9.42 24.74 17.45
C ARG A 823 10.13 25.32 18.66
N LEU A 824 9.63 26.45 19.18
CA LEU A 824 10.23 27.17 20.31
C LEU A 824 9.30 27.19 21.53
N VAL A 825 7.99 26.99 21.35
CA VAL A 825 7.02 26.95 22.45
C VAL A 825 5.95 25.90 22.16
N CYS A 826 5.45 25.23 23.20
CA CYS A 826 4.38 24.23 23.08
C CYS A 826 4.65 23.12 22.04
N GLY A 827 5.71 22.35 22.30
CA GLY A 827 6.09 21.17 21.53
C GLY A 827 5.07 20.03 21.61
N ASN A 828 5.36 18.93 20.93
CA ASN A 828 4.50 17.74 20.87
C ASN A 828 4.52 16.93 22.18
N GLY A 829 4.08 17.53 23.29
CA GLY A 829 3.88 16.89 24.61
C GLY A 829 5.13 16.42 25.36
N GLN A 830 6.32 16.40 24.73
CA GLN A 830 7.52 15.74 25.28
C GLN A 830 8.81 16.59 25.32
N ILE A 831 8.82 17.86 24.85
CA ILE A 831 10.06 18.66 24.78
C ILE A 831 9.88 20.09 25.32
N GLY A 832 10.66 20.43 26.36
CA GLY A 832 11.37 21.71 26.50
C GLY A 832 10.70 22.92 27.17
N MET A 833 9.37 23.12 27.10
CA MET A 833 8.71 24.28 27.73
C MET A 833 7.28 24.01 28.18
N ALA A 834 6.89 24.56 29.34
CA ALA A 834 5.54 24.44 29.88
C ALA A 834 4.50 25.17 29.00
N CYS A 835 3.45 24.48 28.55
CA CYS A 835 2.28 25.11 27.91
C CYS A 835 1.32 25.63 28.98
N THR A 836 1.80 26.53 29.83
CA THR A 836 0.97 27.07 30.89
C THR A 836 -0.30 27.75 30.33
N PRO A 837 -1.46 27.56 30.97
CA PRO A 837 -2.65 28.29 30.60
C PRO A 837 -2.40 29.80 30.67
N VAL A 838 -2.74 30.52 29.60
CA VAL A 838 -2.74 31.99 29.53
C VAL A 838 -4.14 32.58 29.65
N GLY A 839 -5.13 31.71 29.75
CA GLY A 839 -6.54 32.04 29.84
C GLY A 839 -7.38 30.79 29.98
N TYR A 840 -8.70 30.99 30.00
CA TYR A 840 -9.69 29.94 30.10
C TYR A 840 -10.89 30.25 29.21
N VAL A 841 -11.49 29.19 28.70
CA VAL A 841 -12.76 29.24 27.96
C VAL A 841 -13.80 28.41 28.70
N LYS A 842 -14.99 28.97 28.88
CA LYS A 842 -16.10 28.32 29.59
C LYS A 842 -17.42 28.54 28.88
N HIS A 843 -18.38 27.64 29.10
CA HIS A 843 -19.76 27.88 28.66
C HIS A 843 -20.45 28.94 29.53
N TRP A 844 -21.47 29.61 29.02
CA TRP A 844 -22.31 30.51 29.82
C TRP A 844 -23.16 29.77 30.87
N GLY A 845 -23.37 30.42 32.01
CA GLY A 845 -24.19 29.91 33.13
C GLY A 845 -23.39 29.58 34.39
N SER A 846 -24.07 29.59 35.54
CA SER A 846 -23.48 29.40 36.87
C SER A 846 -22.82 28.02 37.06
N ARG A 847 -23.26 27.00 36.29
CA ARG A 847 -22.66 25.65 36.25
C ARG A 847 -21.16 25.66 35.88
N TYR A 848 -20.73 26.68 35.12
CA TYR A 848 -19.41 26.83 34.52
C TYR A 848 -18.63 28.02 35.13
N ALA A 849 -18.69 28.21 36.44
CA ALA A 849 -17.92 29.24 37.16
C ALA A 849 -16.40 29.18 36.87
N THR A 850 -15.66 30.27 37.11
CA THR A 850 -14.21 30.37 36.83
C THR A 850 -13.36 29.60 37.85
N GLY A 851 -12.32 28.88 37.39
CA GLY A 851 -11.34 28.19 38.22
C GLY A 851 -10.84 26.87 37.61
N ALA A 852 -9.70 26.38 38.11
CA ALA A 852 -9.16 25.06 37.75
C ALA A 852 -10.22 23.98 37.98
N GLY A 853 -10.47 23.13 36.97
CA GLY A 853 -11.50 22.08 37.01
C GLY A 853 -12.94 22.53 36.67
N LYS A 854 -13.17 23.80 36.31
CA LYS A 854 -14.50 24.29 35.87
C LYS A 854 -14.53 24.92 34.47
N ALA A 855 -13.37 25.26 33.89
CA ALA A 855 -13.22 25.85 32.56
C ALA A 855 -12.11 25.15 31.75
N LEU A 856 -12.17 25.21 30.43
CA LEU A 856 -11.14 24.70 29.52
C LEU A 856 -9.93 25.65 29.53
N PRO A 857 -8.71 25.20 29.84
CA PRO A 857 -7.52 26.04 29.77
C PRO A 857 -7.15 26.37 28.33
N LEU A 858 -6.91 27.65 28.08
CA LEU A 858 -6.37 28.19 26.84
C LEU A 858 -4.85 28.32 26.99
N THR A 859 -4.08 27.61 26.17
CA THR A 859 -2.62 27.66 26.19
C THR A 859 -2.10 28.59 25.09
N ARG A 860 -0.80 28.58 24.80
CA ARG A 860 -0.30 29.23 23.58
C ARG A 860 -0.83 28.62 22.28
N ASN A 861 -1.44 27.44 22.30
CA ASN A 861 -2.27 27.01 21.19
C ASN A 861 -3.69 27.48 21.46
N GLY A 862 -4.16 28.43 20.64
CA GLY A 862 -5.46 29.05 20.80
C GLY A 862 -6.61 28.32 20.13
N LEU A 863 -6.42 27.11 19.61
CA LEU A 863 -7.50 26.32 19.05
C LEU A 863 -8.48 25.94 20.17
N VAL A 864 -9.77 26.16 19.92
CA VAL A 864 -10.85 25.78 20.82
C VAL A 864 -11.93 25.08 20.02
N THR A 865 -12.24 23.86 20.40
CA THR A 865 -13.38 23.09 19.88
C THR A 865 -14.32 22.74 21.02
N GLY A 866 -15.61 22.98 20.84
CA GLY A 866 -16.63 22.74 21.85
C GLY A 866 -18.04 22.92 21.32
N VAL A 867 -19.03 22.89 22.21
CA VAL A 867 -20.45 22.89 21.82
C VAL A 867 -20.99 24.29 21.58
N THR A 868 -21.78 24.44 20.52
CA THR A 868 -22.56 25.63 20.12
C THR A 868 -24.05 25.24 20.01
N GLY A 869 -24.93 26.19 19.68
CA GLY A 869 -26.35 25.91 19.43
C GLY A 869 -27.13 25.75 20.72
N GLY A 870 -27.32 26.86 21.43
CA GLY A 870 -27.85 26.91 22.80
C GLY A 870 -26.76 27.09 23.86
N TYR A 871 -25.49 27.17 23.45
CA TYR A 871 -24.33 27.46 24.30
C TYR A 871 -23.56 28.66 23.75
N GLY A 872 -22.97 29.46 24.64
CA GLY A 872 -22.04 30.54 24.31
C GLY A 872 -20.75 30.41 25.10
N TRP A 873 -19.66 30.90 24.52
CA TRP A 873 -18.31 30.75 25.06
C TRP A 873 -17.86 32.06 25.70
N HIS A 874 -17.32 31.99 26.91
CA HIS A 874 -16.68 33.11 27.58
C HIS A 874 -15.19 32.87 27.67
N VAL A 875 -14.42 33.75 27.04
CA VAL A 875 -12.95 33.72 27.00
C VAL A 875 -12.41 34.74 27.99
N ALA A 876 -11.60 34.29 28.94
CA ALA A 876 -10.97 35.12 29.95
C ALA A 876 -9.45 34.87 29.97
N PHE A 877 -8.66 35.92 29.74
CA PHE A 877 -7.20 35.86 29.81
C PHE A 877 -6.71 36.15 31.23
N THR A 878 -5.69 35.42 31.69
CA THR A 878 -5.18 35.57 33.07
C THR A 878 -4.45 36.88 33.30
N SER A 879 -3.87 37.48 32.25
CA SER A 879 -3.13 38.74 32.30
C SER A 879 -3.91 39.94 31.72
N GLY A 880 -5.23 39.80 31.58
CA GLY A 880 -6.09 40.78 30.91
C GLY A 880 -6.23 40.54 29.40
N THR A 881 -7.29 41.08 28.81
CA THR A 881 -7.60 40.87 27.38
C THR A 881 -6.54 41.51 26.48
N PRO A 882 -6.04 40.79 25.45
CA PRO A 882 -5.06 41.32 24.50
C PRO A 882 -5.63 42.47 23.65
N ARG A 883 -4.76 43.40 23.24
CA ARG A 883 -5.15 44.55 22.38
C ARG A 883 -5.56 44.13 20.97
N VAL A 884 -5.02 43.01 20.48
CA VAL A 884 -5.35 42.43 19.17
C VAL A 884 -5.74 40.97 19.38
N LEU A 885 -6.89 40.58 18.84
CA LEU A 885 -7.37 39.20 18.84
C LEU A 885 -8.00 38.88 17.49
N ASN A 886 -7.39 37.92 16.78
CA ASN A 886 -7.90 37.41 15.52
C ASN A 886 -8.65 36.09 15.76
N LEU A 887 -9.84 35.98 15.19
CA LEU A 887 -10.65 34.76 15.20
C LEU A 887 -10.56 34.13 13.80
N THR A 888 -9.80 33.06 13.66
CA THR A 888 -9.52 32.41 12.37
C THR A 888 -9.95 30.94 12.38
N GLN A 889 -9.96 30.31 11.20
CA GLN A 889 -10.37 28.92 11.03
C GLN A 889 -11.73 28.59 11.67
N ILE A 890 -12.68 29.54 11.62
CA ILE A 890 -14.00 29.37 12.24
C ILE A 890 -14.77 28.29 11.50
N GLN A 891 -15.09 27.20 12.19
CA GLN A 891 -15.89 26.10 11.66
C GLN A 891 -17.12 25.93 12.53
N VAL A 892 -18.29 26.27 11.98
CA VAL A 892 -19.57 26.20 12.67
C VAL A 892 -20.61 25.73 11.65
N PRO A 893 -21.50 24.77 11.99
CA PRO A 893 -22.56 24.38 11.07
C PRO A 893 -23.43 25.58 10.68
N HIS A 894 -23.85 25.65 9.42
CA HIS A 894 -24.65 26.77 8.89
C HIS A 894 -26.01 26.94 9.58
N THR A 895 -26.47 25.94 10.34
CA THR A 895 -27.72 25.92 11.10
C THR A 895 -27.60 26.49 12.51
N THR A 896 -26.40 26.88 12.95
CA THR A 896 -26.16 27.39 14.31
C THR A 896 -25.28 28.63 14.30
N LYS A 897 -25.17 29.30 15.45
CA LYS A 897 -24.32 30.46 15.67
C LYS A 897 -23.28 30.15 16.75
N LEU A 898 -22.07 30.65 16.57
CA LEU A 898 -21.04 30.69 17.61
C LEU A 898 -21.15 32.02 18.34
N LEU A 899 -21.51 31.96 19.62
CA LEU A 899 -21.58 33.13 20.49
C LEU A 899 -20.32 33.15 21.34
N ILE A 900 -19.51 34.21 21.22
CA ILE A 900 -18.30 34.41 22.01
C ILE A 900 -18.42 35.72 22.77
N SER A 901 -18.10 35.69 24.06
CA SER A 901 -17.93 36.85 24.92
C SER A 901 -16.48 36.92 25.41
N ILE A 902 -15.90 38.11 25.34
CA ILE A 902 -14.53 38.40 25.78
C ILE A 902 -14.60 39.67 26.62
N ALA A 903 -13.85 39.74 27.72
CA ALA A 903 -13.80 40.96 28.53
C ALA A 903 -13.20 42.11 27.72
N TYR A 904 -13.80 43.30 27.78
CA TYR A 904 -13.29 44.47 27.09
C TYR A 904 -11.93 44.92 27.71
N PRO A 905 -10.87 45.14 26.92
CA PRO A 905 -9.58 45.56 27.46
C PRO A 905 -9.65 46.99 28.01
N ALA A 906 -9.45 47.15 29.31
CA ALA A 906 -9.67 48.41 30.02
C ALA A 906 -8.76 49.58 29.57
N SER A 907 -7.68 49.29 28.84
CA SER A 907 -6.67 50.28 28.44
C SER A 907 -6.83 50.85 27.02
N VAL A 908 -7.95 50.59 26.33
CA VAL A 908 -8.18 51.04 24.93
C VAL A 908 -9.62 51.44 24.71
N ASP A 909 -9.88 52.52 23.95
CA ASP A 909 -11.25 53.01 23.68
C ASP A 909 -11.91 52.32 22.49
N THR A 910 -11.13 51.62 21.66
CA THR A 910 -11.65 50.86 20.51
C THR A 910 -10.87 49.56 20.35
N ILE A 911 -11.56 48.46 20.07
CA ILE A 911 -10.98 47.18 19.65
C ILE A 911 -11.49 46.79 18.27
N ASN A 912 -10.65 46.16 17.46
CA ASN A 912 -11.07 45.55 16.20
C ASN A 912 -11.15 44.04 16.38
N VAL A 913 -12.33 43.47 16.14
CA VAL A 913 -12.49 42.02 16.04
C VAL A 913 -12.51 41.65 14.56
N THR A 914 -11.57 40.82 14.14
CA THR A 914 -11.51 40.28 12.78
C THR A 914 -11.89 38.80 12.81
N ALA A 915 -12.96 38.45 12.11
CA ALA A 915 -13.40 37.08 11.88
C ALA A 915 -13.06 36.66 10.45
N MET A 916 -12.40 35.50 10.31
CA MET A 916 -11.98 34.94 9.02
C MET A 916 -12.42 33.47 8.90
N ALA A 917 -13.07 33.16 7.79
CA ALA A 917 -13.38 31.77 7.42
C ALA A 917 -12.10 30.95 7.16
N PRO A 918 -12.13 29.61 7.28
CA PRO A 918 -11.01 28.75 6.91
C PRO A 918 -10.63 28.89 5.44
N SER A 919 -9.34 28.78 5.12
CA SER A 919 -8.81 28.96 3.77
C SER A 919 -9.27 27.89 2.76
N TRP A 920 -9.77 26.74 3.21
CA TRP A 920 -10.36 25.72 2.33
C TRP A 920 -11.83 26.00 1.98
N CYS A 921 -12.49 26.93 2.69
CA CYS A 921 -13.82 27.40 2.30
C CYS A 921 -13.77 28.38 1.11
N TYR A 922 -12.59 28.83 0.65
CA TYR A 922 -12.49 29.80 -0.44
C TYR A 922 -11.10 29.83 -1.13
N PRO A 923 -11.01 30.09 -2.45
CA PRO A 923 -9.75 30.42 -3.10
C PRO A 923 -9.26 31.78 -2.60
N TRP A 924 -7.97 31.89 -2.28
CA TRP A 924 -7.25 33.00 -1.60
C TRP A 924 -7.49 34.44 -2.11
N GLN A 925 -8.28 34.65 -3.17
CA GLN A 925 -8.44 35.93 -3.87
C GLN A 925 -9.71 36.73 -3.50
N SER A 926 -10.62 36.24 -2.66
CA SER A 926 -11.84 36.98 -2.30
C SER A 926 -11.78 37.61 -0.90
N ALA A 927 -11.75 38.94 -0.84
CA ALA A 927 -11.89 39.72 0.40
C ALA A 927 -13.30 39.62 1.04
N GLN A 928 -14.26 38.94 0.40
CA GLN A 928 -15.70 39.01 0.73
C GLN A 928 -16.13 38.22 1.97
N ARG A 929 -15.24 37.49 2.66
CA ARG A 929 -15.59 36.72 3.89
C ARG A 929 -14.65 36.94 5.07
N ARG A 930 -13.92 38.05 5.06
CA ARG A 930 -13.30 38.66 6.24
C ARG A 930 -14.24 39.74 6.74
N CYS A 931 -14.66 39.65 8.00
CA CYS A 931 -15.42 40.71 8.64
C CYS A 931 -14.55 41.31 9.74
N THR A 932 -14.23 42.59 9.62
CA THR A 932 -13.58 43.35 10.70
C THR A 932 -14.61 44.36 11.20
N THR A 933 -14.92 44.30 12.49
CA THR A 933 -15.83 45.24 13.15
C THR A 933 -15.07 45.92 14.28
N ALA A 934 -15.17 47.25 14.33
CA ALA A 934 -14.66 48.05 15.44
C ALA A 934 -15.72 48.12 16.54
N TYR A 935 -15.32 47.88 17.78
CA TYR A 935 -16.15 48.01 18.96
C TYR A 935 -15.54 49.07 19.86
N THR A 936 -16.30 50.11 20.16
CA THR A 936 -15.92 51.15 21.10
C THR A 936 -16.38 50.79 22.50
N ARG A 937 -15.61 51.21 23.50
CA ARG A 937 -16.02 51.08 24.90
C ARG A 937 -17.33 51.84 25.12
N VAL A 938 -18.29 51.18 25.75
CA VAL A 938 -19.53 51.79 26.24
C VAL A 938 -19.49 51.86 27.77
N ALA A 939 -20.17 52.85 28.36
CA ALA A 939 -20.20 53.06 29.80
C ALA A 939 -21.19 52.10 30.51
N SER A 940 -22.11 51.48 29.77
CA SER A 940 -23.07 50.51 30.30
C SER A 940 -23.50 49.48 29.26
N ILE A 941 -24.19 48.40 29.67
CA ILE A 941 -24.79 47.41 28.75
C ILE A 941 -25.99 47.99 27.96
N ALA A 942 -26.59 49.09 28.45
CA ALA A 942 -27.75 49.74 27.84
C ALA A 942 -27.37 50.69 26.69
N GLU A 943 -26.10 51.08 26.61
CA GLU A 943 -25.46 51.77 25.48
C GLU A 943 -24.94 50.74 24.47
#